data_AF-V4TUE8-F1
#
_entry.id   AF-V4TUE8-F1
#
_cell.length_a   1.000
_cell.length_b   1.000
_cell.length_c   1.000
_cell.angle_alpha   90.00
_cell.angle_beta   90.00
_cell.angle_gamma   90.00
#
_symmetry.space_group_name_H-M   'P 1'
#
loop_
_entity.id
_entity.type
_entity.pdbx_description
1 polymer ?
#
loop_
_entity_poly.entity_id
_entity_poly.type
_entity_poly.pdbx_seq_one_letter_code
_entity_poly.pdbx_strand_id
1 'polypeptide(L)'
;MKHWKNLPNLTHRLVDLSIALVCGFYKFGVQRARFLHRCILPGVGLKGKLHDFSFSSFPHLAYLDLSRSGLFGTIPPQISNLTNLSNLYLTSNQLSGNIPPEVGLLSHLKFLYVDSNQLDGSIPPEVGQLSSLVELFLFSNNLNGSVPPLGNLTHISLLYIRENSFSGFIPPDIGNLKSMYILDLSRNQFSGPIPVSFGNLTNLKNLDLLDNNLSGSIPPSLDNPLLTMLGLDFNHFTSYLPQNICRGGALQYFTVSENHFQGTIPKSLRNCTSLIRVRLNGNNLTGNISEALGIYPNLTFIDLSRNNFYGEISSNWGKCPKLGTLNVSMNNITGGIPREIGNMSQLQALDLSLNHIVGEIPKELGKLNSLTKLILRGNQLTGRLPTEIGSLIELEYLDFSANRFNNSVPEILGNLLKLHYLGLSNNQFVQELPKELEKLVQLSELDASHNHFGGEIPFQICSLKSLEKLNLSHNNLFGSIPNCFEGMRGLSVIDISDNQLQGPVPNSTAFRNASVEALEGNKGLCGGVKGMQPCKVFSSHNQNSGVKWFAIMFPVLGALFVSMALIAIFILQKRKSDTGDRQSSNQNPQGLLSILNFEGKLLYDEIVRATNDFDAEYCIGNGGHGSVYRAELPSGEVVAVKKFHSPLPCNQIADQKELWTEVEALTEIRHRNIVKFYGFCSHARHCFLVYEFLERGSLAAILSIDAAAQELGWSQRMNGIKGVADALSYLHHDCLPPIVHRDISSKNLLLDLEYEAHVADFGIAFTKLAYTMKITEKCDVYSFGVLVLEVIKGKHPRDFLSSISYSSLSTDIKLDEMLDPRLPAPSRSVQEKLIPIVEVAFSCLNENPESRPTMKIVSQQLRISAALTES
;
A
#
# COMPACT_ATOMS: atom_id res chain seq x y z
N MET A 1 -33.27 1.58 22.09
CA MET A 1 -32.46 0.35 22.21
C MET A 1 -33.38 -0.83 22.51
N LYS A 2 -33.36 -1.89 21.69
CA LYS A 2 -34.19 -3.09 21.92
C LYS A 2 -33.33 -4.14 22.66
N HIS A 3 -33.63 -4.40 23.94
CA HIS A 3 -32.96 -5.43 24.74
C HIS A 3 -33.69 -6.78 24.64
N TRP A 4 -32.94 -7.89 24.71
CA TRP A 4 -33.47 -9.28 24.73
C TRP A 4 -34.59 -9.48 25.77
N LYS A 5 -34.52 -8.78 26.92
CA LYS A 5 -35.50 -8.86 28.02
C LYS A 5 -36.94 -8.49 27.64
N ASN A 6 -37.18 -7.89 26.47
CA ASN A 6 -38.52 -7.60 25.99
C ASN A 6 -39.15 -8.75 25.17
N LEU A 7 -38.41 -9.81 24.85
CA LEU A 7 -38.96 -11.01 24.21
C LEU A 7 -39.64 -12.02 25.17
N PRO A 8 -39.22 -12.22 26.44
CA PRO A 8 -39.89 -13.18 27.33
C PRO A 8 -41.15 -12.64 28.02
N ASN A 9 -41.34 -11.32 28.13
CA ASN A 9 -42.50 -10.71 28.81
C ASN A 9 -43.71 -10.47 27.89
N LEU A 10 -43.83 -11.25 26.82
CA LEU A 10 -44.86 -11.14 25.79
C LEU A 10 -46.24 -11.73 26.18
N THR A 11 -46.54 -11.87 27.47
CA THR A 11 -47.85 -12.36 27.95
C THR A 11 -48.86 -11.27 28.24
N HIS A 12 -48.48 -10.02 28.52
CA HIS A 12 -49.46 -8.96 28.82
C HIS A 12 -48.91 -7.55 28.58
N ARG A 13 -48.96 -7.03 27.33
CA ARG A 13 -49.34 -5.65 26.95
C ARG A 13 -48.86 -5.29 25.54
N LEU A 14 -49.77 -4.59 24.83
CA LEU A 14 -49.63 -3.78 23.62
C LEU A 14 -48.33 -3.92 22.79
N VAL A 15 -48.49 -4.72 21.75
CA VAL A 15 -47.74 -4.88 20.49
C VAL A 15 -46.81 -3.71 20.10
N ASP A 16 -45.50 -3.98 20.01
CA ASP A 16 -44.60 -3.27 19.10
C ASP A 16 -44.67 -3.99 17.74
N LEU A 17 -45.51 -3.46 16.83
CA LEU A 17 -45.91 -4.07 15.55
C LEU A 17 -44.72 -4.46 14.67
N SER A 18 -43.56 -3.85 14.92
CA SER A 18 -42.33 -4.01 14.15
C SER A 18 -41.62 -5.36 14.36
N ILE A 19 -41.59 -5.91 15.59
CA ILE A 19 -40.91 -7.19 15.88
C ILE A 19 -41.80 -8.38 15.48
N ALA A 20 -43.11 -8.21 15.60
CA ALA A 20 -44.10 -9.21 15.20
C ALA A 20 -44.09 -9.45 13.67
N LEU A 21 -43.96 -8.41 12.84
CA LEU A 21 -43.82 -8.57 11.39
C LEU A 21 -42.51 -9.29 10.99
N VAL A 22 -41.43 -9.04 11.73
CA VAL A 22 -40.06 -9.44 11.38
C VAL A 22 -39.75 -10.90 11.76
N CYS A 23 -40.40 -11.44 12.79
CA CYS A 23 -40.39 -12.88 13.12
C CYS A 23 -41.57 -13.67 12.53
N GLY A 24 -42.33 -13.10 11.58
CA GLY A 24 -43.39 -13.84 10.88
C GLY A 24 -44.69 -14.08 11.67
N PHE A 25 -45.12 -13.17 12.55
CA PHE A 25 -46.49 -13.16 13.09
C PHE A 25 -47.49 -12.67 12.02
N TYR A 26 -47.64 -13.40 10.91
CA TYR A 26 -48.72 -13.13 9.95
C TYR A 26 -50.03 -13.74 10.47
N LYS A 27 -50.81 -12.91 11.19
CA LYS A 27 -52.09 -13.24 11.83
C LYS A 27 -51.92 -14.27 12.96
N PHE A 28 -52.91 -14.36 13.85
CA PHE A 28 -53.02 -15.37 14.93
C PHE A 28 -52.32 -15.03 16.26
N GLY A 29 -53.12 -15.13 17.34
CA GLY A 29 -52.78 -14.67 18.68
C GLY A 29 -51.85 -15.58 19.50
N VAL A 30 -51.73 -15.20 20.77
CA VAL A 30 -50.75 -15.60 21.80
C VAL A 30 -50.52 -17.12 21.97
N GLN A 31 -51.46 -17.98 21.58
CA GLN A 31 -51.31 -19.44 21.71
C GLN A 31 -50.33 -20.10 20.70
N ARG A 32 -49.92 -19.41 19.62
CA ARG A 32 -49.08 -19.99 18.55
C ARG A 32 -47.60 -19.60 18.53
N ALA A 33 -47.09 -18.85 19.53
CA ALA A 33 -45.64 -18.64 19.70
C ALA A 33 -44.85 -19.97 19.79
N ARG A 34 -45.52 -21.07 20.16
CA ARG A 34 -44.98 -22.44 20.15
C ARG A 34 -44.68 -23.01 18.75
N PHE A 35 -45.10 -22.38 17.66
CA PHE A 35 -44.91 -22.88 16.27
C PHE A 35 -44.02 -21.97 15.40
N LEU A 36 -43.18 -21.13 16.02
CA LEU A 36 -42.28 -20.25 15.30
C LEU A 36 -41.29 -21.07 14.45
N HIS A 37 -41.41 -20.98 13.13
CA HIS A 37 -40.57 -21.74 12.19
C HIS A 37 -39.40 -20.93 11.63
N ARG A 38 -39.53 -19.60 11.54
CA ARG A 38 -38.54 -18.70 10.95
C ARG A 38 -38.42 -17.40 11.76
N CYS A 39 -37.20 -17.05 12.16
CA CYS A 39 -36.86 -15.82 12.87
C CYS A 39 -35.74 -15.10 12.10
N ILE A 40 -35.97 -13.84 11.73
CA ILE A 40 -35.07 -13.02 10.91
C ILE A 40 -34.93 -11.68 11.59
N LEU A 41 -33.78 -11.37 12.17
CA LEU A 41 -33.51 -10.10 12.84
C LEU A 41 -32.18 -9.45 12.41
N PRO A 42 -31.81 -9.43 11.11
CA PRO A 42 -30.53 -8.87 10.71
C PRO A 42 -30.52 -7.34 10.79
N GLY A 43 -29.46 -6.73 11.30
CA GLY A 43 -29.30 -5.27 11.30
C GLY A 43 -30.21 -4.51 12.27
N VAL A 44 -30.89 -5.19 13.21
CA VAL A 44 -31.89 -4.56 14.11
C VAL A 44 -31.24 -3.87 15.33
N GLY A 45 -29.92 -3.89 15.45
CA GLY A 45 -29.18 -3.28 16.56
C GLY A 45 -29.50 -3.91 17.93
N LEU A 46 -29.76 -5.22 17.95
CA LEU A 46 -30.02 -6.00 19.16
C LEU A 46 -28.74 -6.10 20.00
N LYS A 47 -28.60 -5.25 21.02
CA LYS A 47 -27.47 -5.32 21.97
C LYS A 47 -27.76 -6.30 23.10
N GLY A 48 -26.97 -7.37 23.19
CA GLY A 48 -26.93 -8.30 24.33
C GLY A 48 -26.32 -9.67 23.99
N LYS A 49 -26.37 -10.61 24.94
CA LYS A 49 -25.76 -11.93 24.79
C LYS A 49 -26.72 -12.90 24.13
N LEU A 50 -26.21 -13.82 23.31
CA LEU A 50 -27.02 -14.90 22.74
C LEU A 50 -27.59 -15.85 23.83
N HIS A 51 -26.98 -15.86 25.02
CA HIS A 51 -27.49 -16.53 26.22
C HIS A 51 -28.87 -16.03 26.67
N ASP A 52 -29.21 -14.79 26.35
CA ASP A 52 -30.50 -14.19 26.72
C ASP A 52 -31.63 -14.65 25.78
N PHE A 53 -31.31 -15.39 24.71
CA PHE A 53 -32.31 -15.99 23.82
C PHE A 53 -32.86 -17.28 24.42
N SER A 54 -34.19 -17.36 24.53
CA SER A 54 -34.86 -18.55 25.08
C SER A 54 -35.01 -19.65 24.03
N PHE A 55 -33.92 -20.37 23.73
CA PHE A 55 -33.90 -21.46 22.73
C PHE A 55 -34.99 -22.52 22.95
N SER A 56 -35.24 -22.91 24.20
CA SER A 56 -36.26 -23.91 24.56
C SER A 56 -37.70 -23.44 24.32
N SER A 57 -37.93 -22.15 24.14
CA SER A 57 -39.25 -21.61 23.83
C SER A 57 -39.66 -21.78 22.36
N PHE A 58 -38.72 -22.13 21.48
CA PHE A 58 -38.93 -22.22 20.03
C PHE A 58 -38.47 -23.57 19.42
N PRO A 59 -39.01 -24.72 19.89
CA PRO A 59 -38.54 -26.05 19.47
C PRO A 59 -38.80 -26.38 17.98
N HIS A 60 -39.65 -25.62 17.30
CA HIS A 60 -39.98 -25.81 15.87
C HIS A 60 -39.22 -24.87 14.92
N LEU A 61 -38.28 -24.09 15.45
CA LEU A 61 -37.53 -23.11 14.68
C LEU A 61 -36.60 -23.84 13.69
N ALA A 62 -36.79 -23.58 12.41
CA ALA A 62 -35.97 -24.13 11.33
C ALA A 62 -35.02 -23.10 10.71
N TYR A 63 -35.30 -21.81 10.89
CA TYR A 63 -34.49 -20.73 10.33
C TYR A 63 -34.27 -19.65 11.39
N LEU A 64 -33.01 -19.36 11.71
CA LEU A 64 -32.59 -18.31 12.62
C LEU A 64 -31.52 -17.44 11.95
N ASP A 65 -31.84 -16.17 11.72
CA ASP A 65 -30.89 -15.16 11.26
C ASP A 65 -30.81 -14.01 12.27
N LEU A 66 -29.62 -13.85 12.87
CA LEU A 66 -29.28 -12.80 13.82
C LEU A 66 -28.04 -12.01 13.33
N SER A 67 -27.79 -11.99 12.03
CA SER A 67 -26.60 -11.36 11.45
C SER A 67 -26.58 -9.85 11.69
N ARG A 68 -25.40 -9.22 11.77
CA ARG A 68 -25.27 -7.74 11.91
C ARG A 68 -26.10 -7.16 13.06
N SER A 69 -26.25 -7.88 14.16
CA SER A 69 -27.09 -7.45 15.29
C SER A 69 -26.31 -6.78 16.41
N GLY A 70 -24.97 -6.90 16.42
CA GLY A 70 -24.13 -6.41 17.51
C GLY A 70 -24.18 -7.31 18.75
N LEU A 71 -24.45 -8.61 18.54
CA LEU A 71 -24.43 -9.61 19.61
C LEU A 71 -23.00 -9.85 20.09
N PHE A 72 -22.81 -10.02 21.39
CA PHE A 72 -21.50 -10.25 22.00
C PHE A 72 -21.52 -11.39 23.03
N GLY A 73 -20.35 -11.87 23.42
CA GLY A 73 -20.19 -13.05 24.29
C GLY A 73 -20.24 -14.36 23.49
N THR A 74 -20.38 -15.49 24.17
CA THR A 74 -20.22 -16.81 23.53
C THR A 74 -21.50 -17.36 22.91
N ILE A 75 -21.33 -18.29 21.96
CA ILE A 75 -22.43 -19.12 21.46
C ILE A 75 -22.79 -20.14 22.57
N PRO A 76 -24.01 -20.10 23.13
CA PRO A 76 -24.39 -20.98 24.23
C PRO A 76 -24.64 -22.43 23.73
N PRO A 77 -24.25 -23.47 24.49
CA PRO A 77 -24.57 -24.87 24.20
C PRO A 77 -26.07 -25.16 24.00
N GLN A 78 -26.92 -24.34 24.62
CA GLN A 78 -28.38 -24.41 24.53
C GLN A 78 -28.91 -24.17 23.10
N ILE A 79 -28.07 -23.72 22.17
CA ILE A 79 -28.43 -23.64 20.74
C ILE A 79 -28.86 -25.00 20.18
N SER A 80 -28.34 -26.10 20.74
CA SER A 80 -28.73 -27.47 20.40
C SER A 80 -30.18 -27.82 20.72
N ASN A 81 -30.88 -27.02 21.55
CA ASN A 81 -32.31 -27.21 21.80
C ASN A 81 -33.18 -26.92 20.56
N LEU A 82 -32.64 -26.26 19.54
CA LEU A 82 -33.31 -26.01 18.27
C LEU A 82 -33.16 -27.21 17.33
N THR A 83 -33.65 -28.37 17.72
CA THR A 83 -33.39 -29.65 16.99
C THR A 83 -33.87 -29.65 15.54
N ASN A 84 -34.83 -28.79 15.18
CA ASN A 84 -35.35 -28.64 13.81
C ASN A 84 -34.59 -27.61 12.95
N LEU A 85 -33.52 -27.01 13.48
CA LEU A 85 -32.82 -25.92 12.82
C LEU A 85 -32.12 -26.40 11.54
N SER A 86 -32.49 -25.77 10.42
CA SER A 86 -31.90 -25.99 9.10
C SER A 86 -30.96 -24.86 8.69
N ASN A 87 -31.22 -23.63 9.16
CA ASN A 87 -30.45 -22.45 8.79
C ASN A 87 -30.08 -21.65 10.04
N LEU A 88 -28.79 -21.43 10.24
CA LEU A 88 -28.25 -20.60 11.32
C LEU A 88 -27.31 -19.54 10.76
N TYR A 89 -27.70 -18.28 10.88
CA TYR A 89 -26.90 -17.13 10.47
C TYR A 89 -26.60 -16.22 11.67
N LEU A 90 -25.32 -16.11 12.01
CA LEU A 90 -24.76 -15.28 13.08
C LEU A 90 -23.67 -14.32 12.54
N THR A 91 -23.61 -14.13 11.23
CA THR A 91 -22.59 -13.37 10.49
C THR A 91 -22.46 -11.92 11.00
N SER A 92 -21.23 -11.40 11.05
CA SER A 92 -20.94 -10.00 11.38
C SER A 92 -21.51 -9.57 12.75
N ASN A 93 -21.16 -10.30 13.80
CA ASN A 93 -21.45 -9.92 15.19
C ASN A 93 -20.12 -9.77 15.97
N GLN A 94 -20.19 -9.68 17.29
CA GLN A 94 -19.05 -9.61 18.22
C GLN A 94 -18.98 -10.87 19.11
N LEU A 95 -19.44 -12.02 18.59
CA LEU A 95 -19.45 -13.26 19.36
C LEU A 95 -18.01 -13.74 19.59
N SER A 96 -17.69 -14.21 20.79
CA SER A 96 -16.34 -14.65 21.16
C SER A 96 -16.36 -16.06 21.76
N GLY A 97 -15.20 -16.61 22.10
CA GLY A 97 -15.09 -17.98 22.62
C GLY A 97 -15.25 -19.05 21.55
N ASN A 98 -15.21 -20.31 21.99
CA ASN A 98 -15.27 -21.46 21.09
C ASN A 98 -16.65 -21.67 20.46
N ILE A 99 -16.66 -22.30 19.29
CA ILE A 99 -17.87 -22.96 18.76
C ILE A 99 -18.20 -24.14 19.71
N PRO A 100 -19.39 -24.21 20.31
CA PRO A 100 -19.72 -25.29 21.24
C PRO A 100 -19.90 -26.62 20.48
N PRO A 101 -19.37 -27.76 20.99
CA PRO A 101 -19.55 -29.09 20.40
C PRO A 101 -21.01 -29.47 20.14
N GLU A 102 -21.93 -28.95 20.96
CA GLU A 102 -23.38 -29.18 20.88
C GLU A 102 -23.99 -28.69 19.57
N VAL A 103 -23.31 -27.83 18.79
CA VAL A 103 -23.72 -27.49 17.42
C VAL A 103 -23.81 -28.75 16.55
N GLY A 104 -22.98 -29.76 16.79
CA GLY A 104 -23.02 -31.04 16.08
C GLY A 104 -24.32 -31.84 16.29
N LEU A 105 -25.13 -31.49 17.30
CA LEU A 105 -26.44 -32.13 17.55
C LEU A 105 -27.55 -31.61 16.62
N LEU A 106 -27.30 -30.54 15.86
CA LEU A 106 -28.27 -29.95 14.93
C LEU A 106 -28.32 -30.73 13.60
N SER A 107 -28.77 -31.99 13.65
CA SER A 107 -28.70 -32.94 12.51
C SER A 107 -29.40 -32.48 11.22
N HIS A 108 -30.33 -31.53 11.30
CA HIS A 108 -31.04 -30.96 10.15
C HIS A 108 -30.36 -29.72 9.54
N LEU A 109 -29.25 -29.26 10.13
CA LEU A 109 -28.58 -28.03 9.72
C LEU A 109 -27.97 -28.17 8.32
N LYS A 110 -28.38 -27.28 7.42
CA LYS A 110 -27.91 -27.18 6.03
C LYS A 110 -26.96 -26.01 5.83
N PHE A 111 -27.21 -24.91 6.52
CA PHE A 111 -26.45 -23.68 6.38
C PHE A 111 -25.99 -23.20 7.75
N LEU A 112 -24.67 -23.17 7.97
CA LEU A 112 -24.06 -22.67 9.19
C LEU A 112 -23.12 -21.51 8.86
N TYR A 113 -23.55 -20.31 9.24
CA TYR A 113 -22.85 -19.07 8.96
C TYR A 113 -22.55 -18.37 10.29
N VAL A 114 -21.28 -18.42 10.68
CA VAL A 114 -20.77 -17.76 11.90
C VAL A 114 -19.53 -16.92 11.59
N ASP A 115 -19.35 -16.58 10.32
CA ASP A 115 -18.26 -15.78 9.80
C ASP A 115 -18.24 -14.39 10.43
N SER A 116 -17.01 -13.94 10.71
CA SER A 116 -16.69 -12.63 11.23
C SER A 116 -17.37 -12.23 12.51
N ASN A 117 -16.86 -12.90 13.51
CA ASN A 117 -17.13 -12.65 14.89
C ASN A 117 -15.77 -12.39 15.57
N GLN A 118 -15.52 -13.01 16.71
CA GLN A 118 -14.25 -13.04 17.44
C GLN A 118 -14.06 -14.45 18.02
N LEU A 119 -14.62 -15.46 17.34
CA LEU A 119 -14.63 -16.85 17.82
C LEU A 119 -13.21 -17.41 17.79
N ASP A 120 -12.82 -18.16 18.81
CA ASP A 120 -11.49 -18.75 18.96
C ASP A 120 -11.55 -20.26 19.21
N GLY A 121 -10.40 -20.89 19.42
CA GLY A 121 -10.29 -22.35 19.56
C GLY A 121 -10.49 -23.11 18.24
N SER A 122 -10.53 -24.44 18.32
CA SER A 122 -10.66 -25.31 17.15
C SER A 122 -12.12 -25.54 16.73
N ILE A 123 -12.33 -25.93 15.47
CA ILE A 123 -13.62 -26.49 15.03
C ILE A 123 -13.86 -27.80 15.82
N PRO A 124 -14.98 -27.93 16.55
CA PRO A 124 -15.30 -29.18 17.24
C PRO A 124 -15.45 -30.35 16.26
N PRO A 125 -14.88 -31.54 16.53
CA PRO A 125 -15.04 -32.72 15.68
C PRO A 125 -16.51 -33.11 15.43
N GLU A 126 -17.41 -32.77 16.36
CA GLU A 126 -18.85 -32.98 16.26
C GLU A 126 -19.48 -32.25 15.07
N VAL A 127 -18.86 -31.17 14.57
CA VAL A 127 -19.29 -30.50 13.32
C VAL A 127 -19.20 -31.47 12.13
N GLY A 128 -18.27 -32.43 12.14
CA GLY A 128 -18.16 -33.49 11.14
C GLY A 128 -19.33 -34.48 11.13
N GLN A 129 -20.26 -34.40 12.08
CA GLN A 129 -21.46 -35.24 12.16
C GLN A 129 -22.68 -34.61 11.47
N LEU A 130 -22.59 -33.35 11.02
CA LEU A 130 -23.69 -32.61 10.38
C LEU A 130 -23.94 -33.07 8.94
N SER A 131 -24.38 -34.32 8.75
CA SER A 131 -24.55 -34.96 7.43
C SER A 131 -25.46 -34.23 6.42
N SER A 132 -26.32 -33.32 6.89
CA SER A 132 -27.19 -32.47 6.07
C SER A 132 -26.54 -31.18 5.59
N LEU A 133 -25.33 -30.85 6.07
CA LEU A 133 -24.69 -29.56 5.86
C LEU A 133 -24.29 -29.39 4.39
N VAL A 134 -24.68 -28.25 3.82
CA VAL A 134 -24.42 -27.85 2.44
C VAL A 134 -23.39 -26.72 2.39
N GLU A 135 -23.46 -25.79 3.34
CA GLU A 135 -22.58 -24.61 3.37
C GLU A 135 -22.09 -24.34 4.79
N LEU A 136 -20.78 -24.17 4.91
CA LEU A 136 -20.09 -23.87 6.17
C LEU A 136 -19.22 -22.62 6.01
N PHE A 137 -19.61 -21.55 6.69
CA PHE A 137 -18.99 -20.23 6.62
C PHE A 137 -18.45 -19.87 8.00
N LEU A 138 -17.14 -20.02 8.18
CA LEU A 138 -16.40 -19.72 9.42
C LEU A 138 -15.36 -18.61 9.23
N PHE A 139 -15.31 -18.03 8.04
CA PHE A 139 -14.22 -17.15 7.64
C PHE A 139 -14.14 -15.86 8.46
N SER A 140 -12.92 -15.34 8.53
CA SER A 140 -12.55 -14.25 9.40
C SER A 140 -13.04 -14.54 10.82
N ASN A 141 -12.34 -15.44 11.52
CA ASN A 141 -12.49 -15.69 12.96
C ASN A 141 -11.08 -15.90 13.55
N ASN A 142 -10.97 -16.06 14.87
CA ASN A 142 -9.72 -16.32 15.57
C ASN A 142 -9.57 -17.84 15.77
N LEU A 143 -10.27 -18.64 14.96
CA LEU A 143 -10.27 -20.10 15.08
C LEU A 143 -8.87 -20.62 14.77
N ASN A 144 -8.44 -21.63 15.51
CA ASN A 144 -7.09 -22.14 15.47
C ASN A 144 -7.04 -23.67 15.58
N GLY A 145 -5.83 -24.22 15.68
CA GLY A 145 -5.60 -25.66 15.68
C GLY A 145 -5.84 -26.30 14.32
N SER A 146 -5.89 -27.63 14.28
CA SER A 146 -6.13 -28.39 13.05
C SER A 146 -7.61 -28.49 12.71
N VAL A 147 -7.92 -28.47 11.41
CA VAL A 147 -9.28 -28.80 10.93
C VAL A 147 -9.59 -30.26 11.26
N PRO A 148 -10.71 -30.57 11.94
CA PRO A 148 -11.08 -31.96 12.24
C PRO A 148 -11.46 -32.72 10.97
N PRO A 149 -11.57 -34.05 11.02
CA PRO A 149 -12.10 -34.82 9.89
C PRO A 149 -13.52 -34.37 9.52
N LEU A 150 -13.70 -33.89 8.29
CA LEU A 150 -14.97 -33.41 7.75
C LEU A 150 -15.51 -34.32 6.63
N GLY A 151 -14.81 -35.41 6.28
CA GLY A 151 -15.11 -36.25 5.12
C GLY A 151 -16.50 -36.90 5.10
N ASN A 152 -17.24 -36.89 6.21
CA ASN A 152 -18.62 -37.39 6.29
C ASN A 152 -19.68 -36.38 5.83
N LEU A 153 -19.32 -35.11 5.59
CA LEU A 153 -20.23 -34.04 5.16
C LEU A 153 -20.54 -34.12 3.66
N THR A 154 -21.02 -35.26 3.16
CA THR A 154 -21.09 -35.57 1.71
C THR A 154 -21.94 -34.61 0.87
N HIS A 155 -22.81 -33.80 1.49
CA HIS A 155 -23.64 -32.78 0.83
C HIS A 155 -22.98 -31.40 0.77
N ILE A 156 -21.84 -31.19 1.44
CA ILE A 156 -21.21 -29.88 1.48
C ILE A 156 -20.70 -29.48 0.10
N SER A 157 -21.07 -28.29 -0.31
CA SER A 157 -20.69 -27.68 -1.59
C SER A 157 -19.82 -26.44 -1.40
N LEU A 158 -20.02 -25.69 -0.31
CA LEU A 158 -19.27 -24.48 -0.01
C LEU A 158 -18.61 -24.57 1.36
N LEU A 159 -17.28 -24.56 1.40
CA LEU A 159 -16.50 -24.52 2.63
C LEU A 159 -15.59 -23.29 2.63
N TYR A 160 -15.92 -22.31 3.47
CA TYR A 160 -15.17 -21.07 3.65
C TYR A 160 -14.66 -20.95 5.08
N ILE A 161 -13.36 -21.18 5.27
CA ILE A 161 -12.69 -21.03 6.58
C ILE A 161 -11.52 -20.06 6.54
N ARG A 162 -11.42 -19.26 5.46
CA ARG A 162 -10.34 -18.29 5.25
C ARG A 162 -10.19 -17.28 6.38
N GLU A 163 -9.03 -16.64 6.49
CA GLU A 163 -8.74 -15.59 7.48
C GLU A 163 -8.96 -16.07 8.91
N ASN A 164 -8.34 -17.18 9.26
CA ASN A 164 -8.30 -17.68 10.63
C ASN A 164 -6.83 -17.96 11.01
N SER A 165 -6.62 -18.66 12.11
CA SER A 165 -5.31 -19.14 12.56
C SER A 165 -5.23 -20.68 12.52
N PHE A 166 -5.92 -21.33 11.58
CA PHE A 166 -5.84 -22.79 11.45
C PHE A 166 -4.44 -23.22 11.06
N SER A 167 -3.93 -24.28 11.69
CA SER A 167 -2.57 -24.79 11.50
C SER A 167 -2.55 -26.30 11.30
N GLY A 168 -1.36 -26.88 11.08
CA GLY A 168 -1.21 -28.30 10.76
C GLY A 168 -1.53 -28.61 9.30
N PHE A 169 -1.77 -29.88 8.99
CA PHE A 169 -2.03 -30.35 7.63
C PHE A 169 -3.50 -30.19 7.24
N ILE A 170 -3.76 -29.99 5.95
CA ILE A 170 -5.10 -30.09 5.39
C ILE A 170 -5.57 -31.57 5.47
N PRO A 171 -6.72 -31.88 6.10
CA PRO A 171 -7.20 -33.25 6.26
C PRO A 171 -7.46 -33.93 4.89
N PRO A 172 -6.87 -35.11 4.61
CA PRO A 172 -7.05 -35.78 3.33
C PRO A 172 -8.48 -36.25 3.05
N ASP A 173 -9.28 -36.48 4.08
CA ASP A 173 -10.69 -36.91 3.99
C ASP A 173 -11.62 -35.83 3.43
N ILE A 174 -11.19 -34.56 3.38
CA ILE A 174 -11.86 -33.51 2.58
C ILE A 174 -12.00 -33.97 1.11
N GLY A 175 -11.08 -34.77 0.58
CA GLY A 175 -11.19 -35.37 -0.75
C GLY A 175 -12.42 -36.28 -0.96
N ASN A 176 -13.12 -36.69 0.09
CA ASN A 176 -14.36 -37.48 0.00
C ASN A 176 -15.60 -36.63 -0.33
N LEU A 177 -15.49 -35.31 -0.27
CA LEU A 177 -16.60 -34.36 -0.40
C LEU A 177 -16.96 -34.11 -1.88
N LYS A 178 -17.56 -35.11 -2.53
CA LYS A 178 -17.82 -35.08 -3.98
C LYS A 178 -18.77 -33.96 -4.44
N SER A 179 -19.55 -33.38 -3.53
CA SER A 179 -20.44 -32.23 -3.81
C SER A 179 -19.71 -30.88 -3.76
N MET A 180 -18.43 -30.86 -3.36
CA MET A 180 -17.65 -29.64 -3.18
C MET A 180 -17.56 -28.83 -4.47
N TYR A 181 -17.91 -27.56 -4.36
CA TYR A 181 -17.95 -26.58 -5.43
C TYR A 181 -16.92 -25.48 -5.21
N ILE A 182 -16.85 -24.94 -3.98
CA ILE A 182 -15.84 -23.96 -3.55
C ILE A 182 -15.20 -24.43 -2.24
N LEU A 183 -13.88 -24.50 -2.26
CA LEU A 183 -13.05 -24.73 -1.09
C LEU A 183 -12.09 -23.55 -0.91
N ASP A 184 -12.30 -22.77 0.14
CA ASP A 184 -11.50 -21.59 0.47
C ASP A 184 -10.89 -21.71 1.87
N LEU A 185 -9.60 -22.00 1.88
CA LEU A 185 -8.76 -22.17 3.08
C LEU A 185 -7.73 -21.04 3.20
N SER A 186 -7.85 -19.99 2.40
CA SER A 186 -6.84 -18.93 2.27
C SER A 186 -6.60 -18.16 3.57
N ARG A 187 -5.43 -17.54 3.76
CA ARG A 187 -5.06 -16.80 4.98
C ARG A 187 -5.22 -17.61 6.26
N ASN A 188 -4.45 -18.67 6.34
CA ASN A 188 -4.32 -19.48 7.54
C ASN A 188 -2.83 -19.84 7.72
N GLN A 189 -2.54 -20.79 8.59
CA GLN A 189 -1.20 -21.30 8.86
C GLN A 189 -1.10 -22.79 8.45
N PHE A 190 -1.88 -23.22 7.44
CA PHE A 190 -1.83 -24.60 6.96
C PHE A 190 -0.44 -24.92 6.43
N SER A 191 0.04 -26.12 6.72
CA SER A 191 1.38 -26.58 6.37
C SER A 191 1.35 -27.92 5.65
N GLY A 192 2.47 -28.29 5.04
CA GLY A 192 2.61 -29.53 4.29
C GLY A 192 1.97 -29.50 2.89
N PRO A 193 1.83 -30.67 2.24
CA PRO A 193 1.37 -30.74 0.85
C PRO A 193 -0.14 -30.66 0.70
N ILE A 194 -0.58 -30.25 -0.49
CA ILE A 194 -1.99 -30.42 -0.89
C ILE A 194 -2.30 -31.93 -0.94
N PRO A 195 -3.35 -32.41 -0.26
CA PRO A 195 -3.70 -33.81 -0.27
C PRO A 195 -4.00 -34.33 -1.69
N VAL A 196 -3.37 -35.44 -2.09
CA VAL A 196 -3.59 -36.07 -3.40
C VAL A 196 -5.07 -36.45 -3.62
N SER A 197 -5.78 -36.72 -2.53
CA SER A 197 -7.22 -37.01 -2.51
C SER A 197 -8.08 -35.86 -3.03
N PHE A 198 -7.57 -34.62 -3.12
CA PHE A 198 -8.32 -33.51 -3.71
C PHE A 198 -8.63 -33.73 -5.20
N GLY A 199 -7.90 -34.62 -5.88
CA GLY A 199 -8.26 -35.05 -7.23
C GLY A 199 -9.60 -35.77 -7.32
N ASN A 200 -10.17 -36.25 -6.20
CA ASN A 200 -11.50 -36.85 -6.15
C ASN A 200 -12.64 -35.79 -6.11
N LEU A 201 -12.31 -34.51 -5.94
CA LEU A 201 -13.28 -33.41 -5.89
C LEU A 201 -13.72 -33.01 -7.30
N THR A 202 -14.42 -33.91 -7.99
CA THR A 202 -14.71 -33.77 -9.43
C THR A 202 -15.63 -32.59 -9.77
N ASN A 203 -16.40 -32.06 -8.81
CA ASN A 203 -17.27 -30.90 -8.99
C ASN A 203 -16.63 -29.55 -8.60
N LEU A 204 -15.38 -29.58 -8.11
CA LEU A 204 -14.70 -28.40 -7.61
C LEU A 204 -14.44 -27.41 -8.74
N LYS A 205 -14.87 -26.17 -8.52
CA LYS A 205 -14.64 -25.05 -9.44
C LYS A 205 -13.64 -24.04 -8.90
N ASN A 206 -13.64 -23.80 -7.59
CA ASN A 206 -12.72 -22.87 -6.97
C ASN A 206 -11.98 -23.55 -5.83
N LEU A 207 -10.65 -23.55 -5.95
CA LEU A 207 -9.73 -23.93 -4.89
C LEU A 207 -8.87 -22.70 -4.56
N ASP A 208 -9.03 -22.16 -3.35
CA ASP A 208 -8.21 -21.06 -2.87
C ASP A 208 -7.48 -21.46 -1.58
N LEU A 209 -6.15 -21.52 -1.68
CA LEU A 209 -5.20 -21.87 -0.62
C LEU A 209 -4.18 -20.74 -0.39
N LEU A 210 -4.43 -19.55 -0.94
CA LEU A 210 -3.55 -18.38 -0.87
C LEU A 210 -3.12 -18.06 0.57
N ASP A 211 -1.87 -17.60 0.77
CA ASP A 211 -1.37 -17.05 2.04
C ASP A 211 -1.47 -18.09 3.18
N ASN A 212 -0.66 -19.13 3.06
CA ASN A 212 -0.50 -20.24 4.00
C ASN A 212 0.99 -20.67 4.03
N ASN A 213 1.32 -21.71 4.81
CA ASN A 213 2.65 -22.33 4.88
C ASN A 213 2.71 -23.67 4.11
N LEU A 214 1.92 -23.83 3.05
CA LEU A 214 1.85 -25.08 2.28
C LEU A 214 3.12 -25.28 1.46
N SER A 215 3.51 -26.53 1.26
CA SER A 215 4.75 -26.91 0.59
C SER A 215 4.58 -28.13 -0.31
N GLY A 216 5.67 -28.62 -0.91
CA GLY A 216 5.62 -29.75 -1.85
C GLY A 216 5.13 -29.36 -3.24
N SER A 217 4.63 -30.33 -4.00
CA SER A 217 4.16 -30.15 -5.39
C SER A 217 2.64 -30.09 -5.48
N ILE A 218 2.11 -29.43 -6.51
CA ILE A 218 0.70 -29.54 -6.89
C ILE A 218 0.43 -30.97 -7.40
N PRO A 219 -0.47 -31.76 -6.77
CA PRO A 219 -0.79 -33.10 -7.24
C PRO A 219 -1.30 -33.08 -8.70
N PRO A 220 -0.78 -33.92 -9.61
CA PRO A 220 -1.30 -34.01 -10.97
C PRO A 220 -2.78 -34.42 -11.04
N SER A 221 -3.29 -35.06 -9.98
CA SER A 221 -4.70 -35.39 -9.85
C SER A 221 -5.62 -34.17 -9.74
N LEU A 222 -5.08 -32.96 -9.49
CA LEU A 222 -5.80 -31.69 -9.52
C LEU A 222 -6.03 -31.13 -10.94
N ASP A 223 -5.64 -31.85 -11.99
CA ASP A 223 -6.00 -31.55 -13.39
C ASP A 223 -7.52 -31.75 -13.63
N ASN A 224 -8.35 -31.00 -12.89
CA ASN A 224 -9.81 -31.06 -12.94
C ASN A 224 -10.34 -30.18 -14.09
N PRO A 225 -11.09 -30.74 -15.05
CA PRO A 225 -11.58 -29.99 -16.21
C PRO A 225 -12.62 -28.91 -15.88
N LEU A 226 -13.26 -28.95 -14.70
CA LEU A 226 -14.25 -27.97 -14.26
C LEU A 226 -13.66 -26.82 -13.46
N LEU A 227 -12.36 -26.88 -13.12
CA LEU A 227 -11.70 -25.89 -12.28
C LEU A 227 -11.68 -24.53 -13.00
N THR A 228 -12.29 -23.53 -12.39
CA THR A 228 -12.32 -22.14 -12.87
C THR A 228 -11.34 -21.24 -12.14
N MET A 229 -11.01 -21.56 -10.89
CA MET A 229 -10.07 -20.78 -10.07
C MET A 229 -9.15 -21.71 -9.29
N LEU A 230 -7.84 -21.47 -9.42
CA LEU A 230 -6.81 -22.07 -8.59
C LEU A 230 -5.91 -20.94 -8.04
N GLY A 231 -6.06 -20.66 -6.75
CA GLY A 231 -5.26 -19.68 -6.01
C GLY A 231 -4.33 -20.36 -5.02
N LEU A 232 -3.03 -20.23 -5.23
CA LEU A 232 -1.97 -20.84 -4.42
C LEU A 232 -0.88 -19.82 -4.03
N ASP A 233 -1.14 -18.53 -4.23
CA ASP A 233 -0.16 -17.47 -4.02
C ASP A 233 0.34 -17.44 -2.57
N PHE A 234 1.55 -16.93 -2.33
CA PHE A 234 2.13 -16.74 -1.00
C PHE A 234 2.13 -18.05 -0.19
N ASN A 235 2.89 -19.03 -0.67
CA ASN A 235 3.12 -20.32 -0.02
C ASN A 235 4.58 -20.74 -0.26
N HIS A 236 4.94 -21.96 0.13
CA HIS A 236 6.25 -22.56 -0.07
C HIS A 236 6.20 -23.74 -1.05
N PHE A 237 5.29 -23.70 -2.04
CA PHE A 237 5.25 -24.73 -3.06
C PHE A 237 6.55 -24.77 -3.87
N THR A 238 6.91 -25.97 -4.30
CA THR A 238 8.14 -26.28 -5.03
C THR A 238 7.79 -27.10 -6.27
N SER A 239 8.80 -27.57 -7.01
CA SER A 239 8.63 -28.46 -8.16
C SER A 239 7.89 -27.79 -9.34
N TYR A 240 7.33 -28.60 -10.23
CA TYR A 240 6.79 -28.17 -11.52
C TYR A 240 5.28 -27.92 -11.47
N LEU A 241 4.82 -26.94 -12.24
CA LEU A 241 3.39 -26.73 -12.48
C LEU A 241 2.80 -27.89 -13.33
N PRO A 242 1.59 -28.40 -13.00
CA PRO A 242 0.94 -29.45 -13.77
C PRO A 242 0.66 -29.02 -15.21
N GLN A 243 1.13 -29.81 -16.19
CA GLN A 243 1.12 -29.41 -17.59
C GLN A 243 -0.29 -29.33 -18.21
N ASN A 244 -1.27 -30.03 -17.62
CA ASN A 244 -2.64 -30.13 -18.12
C ASN A 244 -3.67 -29.38 -17.27
N ILE A 245 -3.25 -28.42 -16.45
CA ILE A 245 -4.11 -27.72 -15.50
C ILE A 245 -5.31 -26.99 -16.15
N CYS A 246 -5.20 -26.57 -17.42
CA CYS A 246 -6.32 -26.02 -18.19
C CYS A 246 -6.78 -26.93 -19.34
N ARG A 247 -6.62 -28.25 -19.24
CA ARG A 247 -7.07 -29.18 -20.29
C ARG A 247 -8.58 -29.12 -20.54
N GLY A 248 -9.37 -28.84 -19.51
CA GLY A 248 -10.83 -28.65 -19.62
C GLY A 248 -11.26 -27.31 -20.21
N GLY A 249 -10.34 -26.35 -20.36
CA GLY A 249 -10.65 -25.02 -20.91
C GLY A 249 -11.54 -24.15 -20.02
N ALA A 250 -11.78 -24.51 -18.75
CA ALA A 250 -12.62 -23.74 -17.83
C ALA A 250 -11.85 -22.74 -16.95
N LEU A 251 -10.53 -22.85 -16.87
CA LEU A 251 -9.71 -22.08 -15.93
C LEU A 251 -9.69 -20.58 -16.29
N GLN A 252 -10.18 -19.76 -15.37
CA GLN A 252 -10.27 -18.30 -15.53
C GLN A 252 -9.22 -17.57 -14.69
N TYR A 253 -8.98 -18.05 -13.47
CA TYR A 253 -8.04 -17.47 -12.53
C TYR A 253 -6.98 -18.50 -12.18
N PHE A 254 -5.73 -18.22 -12.55
CA PHE A 254 -4.60 -19.06 -12.20
C PHE A 254 -3.53 -18.22 -11.53
N THR A 255 -3.41 -18.35 -10.20
CA THR A 255 -2.56 -17.50 -9.39
C THR A 255 -1.70 -18.35 -8.46
N VAL A 256 -0.38 -18.31 -8.68
CA VAL A 256 0.63 -19.12 -7.99
C VAL A 256 1.83 -18.26 -7.59
N SER A 257 1.64 -16.95 -7.43
CA SER A 257 2.73 -16.00 -7.21
C SER A 257 3.41 -16.20 -5.86
N GLU A 258 4.65 -15.71 -5.74
CA GLU A 258 5.43 -15.75 -4.49
C GLU A 258 5.49 -17.18 -3.91
N ASN A 259 6.12 -18.08 -4.68
CA ASN A 259 6.37 -19.48 -4.36
C ASN A 259 7.77 -19.88 -4.90
N HIS A 260 8.12 -21.16 -4.87
CA HIS A 260 9.38 -21.68 -5.40
C HIS A 260 9.15 -22.64 -6.59
N PHE A 261 8.12 -22.39 -7.41
CA PHE A 261 7.85 -23.22 -8.58
C PHE A 261 8.97 -23.10 -9.61
N GLN A 262 9.28 -24.21 -10.28
CA GLN A 262 10.34 -24.33 -11.27
C GLN A 262 9.85 -24.94 -12.59
N GLY A 263 10.69 -24.86 -13.62
CA GLY A 263 10.39 -25.33 -14.97
C GLY A 263 9.39 -24.44 -15.70
N THR A 264 8.68 -25.00 -16.70
CA THR A 264 7.97 -24.18 -17.69
C THR A 264 6.51 -23.91 -17.36
N ILE A 265 5.98 -22.81 -17.91
CA ILE A 265 4.54 -22.54 -17.97
C ILE A 265 3.81 -23.78 -18.55
N PRO A 266 2.71 -24.24 -17.92
CA PRO A 266 1.96 -25.39 -18.41
C PRO A 266 1.51 -25.25 -19.86
N LYS A 267 1.80 -26.27 -20.69
CA LYS A 267 1.45 -26.28 -22.12
C LYS A 267 -0.04 -26.06 -22.38
N SER A 268 -0.91 -26.56 -21.51
CA SER A 268 -2.36 -26.37 -21.64
C SER A 268 -2.80 -24.90 -21.55
N LEU A 269 -2.03 -24.02 -20.89
CA LEU A 269 -2.35 -22.59 -20.81
C LEU A 269 -2.25 -21.89 -22.16
N ARG A 270 -1.46 -22.39 -23.10
CA ARG A 270 -1.33 -21.80 -24.45
C ARG A 270 -2.68 -21.67 -25.16
N ASN A 271 -3.58 -22.65 -24.97
CA ASN A 271 -4.89 -22.70 -25.63
C ASN A 271 -6.06 -22.42 -24.67
N CYS A 272 -5.78 -21.95 -23.46
CA CYS A 272 -6.76 -21.71 -22.41
C CYS A 272 -7.45 -20.34 -22.61
N THR A 273 -8.37 -20.25 -23.57
CA THR A 273 -9.01 -18.97 -23.96
C THR A 273 -9.98 -18.39 -22.92
N SER A 274 -10.30 -19.15 -21.87
CA SER A 274 -11.12 -18.73 -20.74
C SER A 274 -10.38 -17.88 -19.71
N LEU A 275 -9.05 -17.81 -19.77
CA LEU A 275 -8.25 -17.04 -18.80
C LEU A 275 -8.67 -15.57 -18.76
N ILE A 276 -8.86 -15.09 -17.53
CA ILE A 276 -9.15 -13.69 -17.18
C ILE A 276 -7.94 -13.10 -16.45
N ARG A 277 -7.34 -13.87 -15.52
CA ARG A 277 -6.20 -13.41 -14.71
C ARG A 277 -5.18 -14.53 -14.52
N VAL A 278 -3.92 -14.20 -14.79
CA VAL A 278 -2.77 -15.08 -14.57
C VAL A 278 -1.73 -14.36 -13.70
N ARG A 279 -1.28 -15.01 -12.62
CA ARG A 279 -0.18 -14.52 -11.77
C ARG A 279 0.82 -15.64 -11.54
N LEU A 280 1.99 -15.52 -12.16
CA LEU A 280 3.11 -16.47 -12.02
C LEU A 280 4.34 -15.81 -11.37
N ASN A 281 4.23 -14.55 -10.96
CA ASN A 281 5.37 -13.75 -10.51
C ASN A 281 6.03 -14.28 -9.23
N GLY A 282 7.30 -13.93 -9.02
CA GLY A 282 8.02 -14.29 -7.80
C GLY A 282 8.19 -15.79 -7.63
N ASN A 283 8.71 -16.46 -8.68
CA ASN A 283 8.97 -17.90 -8.70
C ASN A 283 10.33 -18.18 -9.38
N ASN A 284 10.67 -19.46 -9.54
CA ASN A 284 11.86 -19.92 -10.26
C ASN A 284 11.51 -20.51 -11.64
N LEU A 285 10.40 -20.07 -12.25
CA LEU A 285 9.94 -20.59 -13.54
C LEU A 285 10.89 -20.19 -14.67
N THR A 286 10.98 -21.05 -15.68
CA THR A 286 11.84 -20.92 -16.85
C THR A 286 11.03 -21.17 -18.13
N GLY A 287 11.68 -21.08 -19.28
CA GLY A 287 11.08 -21.45 -20.57
C GLY A 287 10.86 -20.26 -21.49
N ASN A 288 10.61 -20.59 -22.77
CA ASN A 288 10.45 -19.61 -23.84
C ASN A 288 9.02 -19.05 -23.87
N ILE A 289 8.84 -17.76 -23.55
CA ILE A 289 7.52 -17.12 -23.52
C ILE A 289 6.92 -16.89 -24.92
N SER A 290 7.74 -16.88 -25.98
CA SER A 290 7.26 -16.69 -27.35
C SER A 290 6.28 -17.77 -27.80
N GLU A 291 6.43 -18.97 -27.23
CA GLU A 291 5.67 -20.16 -27.59
C GLU A 291 4.75 -20.66 -26.48
N ALA A 292 5.06 -20.32 -25.22
CA ALA A 292 4.34 -20.84 -24.05
C ALA A 292 2.93 -20.26 -23.91
N LEU A 293 2.70 -19.04 -24.41
CA LEU A 293 1.46 -18.30 -24.24
C LEU A 293 0.76 -18.08 -25.58
N GLY A 294 -0.57 -18.00 -25.54
CA GLY A 294 -1.42 -17.90 -26.72
C GLY A 294 -2.14 -16.56 -26.86
N ILE A 295 -3.31 -16.61 -27.51
CA ILE A 295 -4.20 -15.47 -27.66
C ILE A 295 -5.35 -15.66 -26.69
N TYR A 296 -5.60 -14.65 -25.86
CA TYR A 296 -6.58 -14.72 -24.78
C TYR A 296 -7.67 -13.65 -24.95
N PRO A 297 -8.88 -14.03 -25.40
CA PRO A 297 -9.97 -13.07 -25.65
C PRO A 297 -10.48 -12.36 -24.38
N ASN A 298 -10.32 -12.98 -23.21
CA ASN A 298 -10.87 -12.50 -21.94
C ASN A 298 -9.83 -12.06 -20.92
N LEU A 299 -8.53 -12.22 -21.21
CA LEU A 299 -7.46 -11.91 -20.26
C LEU A 299 -7.38 -10.42 -20.04
N THR A 300 -7.48 -10.01 -18.77
CA THR A 300 -7.39 -8.61 -18.34
C THR A 300 -6.09 -8.31 -17.63
N PHE A 301 -5.45 -9.32 -17.04
CA PHE A 301 -4.24 -9.15 -16.25
C PHE A 301 -3.33 -10.37 -16.36
N ILE A 302 -2.05 -10.14 -16.62
CA ILE A 302 -1.02 -11.15 -16.52
C ILE A 302 0.28 -10.58 -15.96
N ASP A 303 0.82 -11.31 -14.99
CA ASP A 303 2.10 -11.00 -14.36
C ASP A 303 2.99 -12.24 -14.35
N LEU A 304 4.12 -12.12 -15.05
CA LEU A 304 5.17 -13.12 -15.20
C LEU A 304 6.49 -12.66 -14.55
N SER A 305 6.46 -11.53 -13.83
CA SER A 305 7.68 -10.87 -13.35
C SER A 305 8.46 -11.70 -12.33
N ARG A 306 9.72 -11.34 -12.09
CA ARG A 306 10.58 -11.98 -11.06
C ARG A 306 10.63 -13.51 -11.25
N ASN A 307 11.07 -13.93 -12.43
CA ASN A 307 11.26 -15.33 -12.83
C ASN A 307 12.53 -15.44 -13.71
N ASN A 308 12.77 -16.62 -14.30
CA ASN A 308 13.87 -16.88 -15.21
C ASN A 308 13.37 -17.19 -16.64
N PHE A 309 12.27 -16.56 -17.07
CA PHE A 309 11.76 -16.72 -18.42
C PHE A 309 12.71 -16.14 -19.46
N TYR A 310 12.76 -16.73 -20.65
CA TYR A 310 13.58 -16.27 -21.77
C TYR A 310 12.79 -16.29 -23.07
N GLY A 311 13.45 -15.94 -24.19
CA GLY A 311 12.81 -15.81 -25.50
C GLY A 311 12.32 -14.39 -25.75
N GLU A 312 11.41 -14.22 -26.70
CA GLU A 312 10.94 -12.92 -27.17
C GLU A 312 9.48 -12.66 -26.83
N ILE A 313 9.10 -11.39 -26.75
CA ILE A 313 7.71 -10.97 -26.62
C ILE A 313 6.96 -11.35 -27.90
N SER A 314 5.89 -12.13 -27.78
CA SER A 314 5.14 -12.60 -28.95
C SER A 314 4.17 -11.52 -29.47
N SER A 315 4.13 -11.32 -30.78
CA SER A 315 3.18 -10.40 -31.44
C SER A 315 1.71 -10.82 -31.26
N ASN A 316 1.44 -12.06 -30.87
CA ASN A 316 0.08 -12.55 -30.59
C ASN A 316 -0.60 -11.82 -29.43
N TRP A 317 0.17 -11.24 -28.52
CA TRP A 317 -0.35 -10.46 -27.40
C TRP A 317 -1.13 -9.22 -27.85
N GLY A 318 -0.73 -8.66 -28.99
CA GLY A 318 -1.47 -7.62 -29.71
C GLY A 318 -2.91 -7.99 -30.08
N LYS A 319 -3.28 -9.27 -30.02
CA LYS A 319 -4.61 -9.80 -30.31
C LYS A 319 -5.44 -10.09 -29.05
N CYS A 320 -4.97 -9.70 -27.86
CA CYS A 320 -5.71 -9.85 -26.60
C CYS A 320 -6.48 -8.54 -26.28
N PRO A 321 -7.77 -8.43 -26.63
CA PRO A 321 -8.45 -7.14 -26.71
C PRO A 321 -8.79 -6.52 -25.35
N LYS A 322 -8.82 -7.32 -24.26
CA LYS A 322 -9.20 -6.88 -22.92
C LYS A 322 -8.03 -6.71 -21.97
N LEU A 323 -6.80 -6.92 -22.45
CA LEU A 323 -5.63 -6.97 -21.58
C LEU A 323 -5.30 -5.55 -21.08
N GLY A 324 -5.46 -5.35 -19.78
CA GLY A 324 -5.23 -4.08 -19.08
C GLY A 324 -3.86 -4.00 -18.41
N THR A 325 -3.28 -5.13 -18.00
CA THR A 325 -1.92 -5.15 -17.42
C THR A 325 -1.10 -6.28 -18.02
N LEU A 326 0.07 -5.92 -18.52
CA LEU A 326 1.12 -6.83 -18.95
C LEU A 326 2.41 -6.53 -18.17
N ASN A 327 2.78 -7.43 -17.28
CA ASN A 327 4.05 -7.38 -16.56
C ASN A 327 4.91 -8.62 -16.87
N VAL A 328 6.10 -8.40 -17.44
CA VAL A 328 7.14 -9.43 -17.67
C VAL A 328 8.49 -9.01 -17.09
N SER A 329 8.51 -8.05 -16.16
CA SER A 329 9.75 -7.47 -15.66
C SER A 329 10.63 -8.46 -14.89
N MET A 330 11.92 -8.17 -14.74
CA MET A 330 12.85 -9.00 -13.98
C MET A 330 12.88 -10.46 -14.47
N ASN A 331 13.18 -10.61 -15.77
CA ASN A 331 13.34 -11.90 -16.46
C ASN A 331 14.56 -11.82 -17.40
N ASN A 332 14.72 -12.83 -18.26
CA ASN A 332 15.79 -12.94 -19.24
C ASN A 332 15.26 -12.78 -20.69
N ILE A 333 14.26 -11.91 -20.90
CA ILE A 333 13.58 -11.70 -22.19
C ILE A 333 14.48 -10.93 -23.16
N THR A 334 14.54 -11.39 -24.40
CA THR A 334 15.34 -10.84 -25.51
C THR A 334 14.45 -10.38 -26.66
N GLY A 335 15.06 -10.00 -27.79
CA GLY A 335 14.33 -9.54 -28.98
C GLY A 335 13.83 -8.11 -28.84
N GLY A 336 13.05 -7.65 -29.81
CA GLY A 336 12.46 -6.30 -29.80
C GLY A 336 11.01 -6.30 -29.32
N ILE A 337 10.50 -5.12 -29.00
CA ILE A 337 9.07 -4.93 -28.70
C ILE A 337 8.28 -5.07 -30.01
N PRO A 338 7.32 -5.99 -30.14
CA PRO A 338 6.53 -6.13 -31.37
C PRO A 338 5.59 -4.93 -31.58
N ARG A 339 5.45 -4.48 -32.83
CA ARG A 339 4.54 -3.37 -33.18
C ARG A 339 3.07 -3.69 -32.87
N GLU A 340 2.71 -4.97 -32.89
CA GLU A 340 1.36 -5.46 -32.62
C GLU A 340 0.90 -5.18 -31.20
N ILE A 341 1.82 -4.97 -30.25
CA ILE A 341 1.49 -4.54 -28.88
C ILE A 341 0.69 -3.25 -28.91
N GLY A 342 0.94 -2.35 -29.87
CA GLY A 342 0.16 -1.13 -30.08
C GLY A 342 -1.32 -1.33 -30.42
N ASN A 343 -1.77 -2.56 -30.70
CA ASN A 343 -3.18 -2.88 -30.94
C ASN A 343 -3.97 -3.16 -29.64
N MET A 344 -3.31 -3.23 -28.48
CA MET A 344 -3.93 -3.54 -27.19
C MET A 344 -4.59 -2.30 -26.57
N SER A 345 -5.67 -1.81 -27.18
CA SER A 345 -6.28 -0.51 -26.82
C SER A 345 -6.76 -0.35 -25.37
N GLN A 346 -6.98 -1.45 -24.65
CA GLN A 346 -7.36 -1.47 -23.23
C GLN A 346 -6.17 -1.51 -22.27
N LEU A 347 -4.93 -1.58 -22.78
CA LEU A 347 -3.73 -1.70 -21.96
C LEU A 347 -3.51 -0.42 -21.15
N GLN A 348 -3.46 -0.57 -19.82
CA GLN A 348 -3.24 0.47 -18.84
C GLN A 348 -1.81 0.44 -18.29
N ALA A 349 -1.26 -0.75 -18.07
CA ALA A 349 0.10 -0.91 -17.55
C ALA A 349 0.91 -1.88 -18.40
N LEU A 350 2.07 -1.41 -18.86
CA LEU A 350 3.07 -2.19 -19.58
C LEU A 350 4.41 -2.08 -18.85
N ASP A 351 4.83 -3.18 -18.23
CA ASP A 351 6.14 -3.29 -17.57
C ASP A 351 6.97 -4.40 -18.22
N LEU A 352 8.03 -3.97 -18.91
CA LEU A 352 9.02 -4.81 -19.56
C LEU A 352 10.41 -4.65 -18.93
N SER A 353 10.50 -4.02 -17.76
CA SER A 353 11.77 -3.60 -17.17
C SER A 353 12.68 -4.75 -16.75
N LEU A 354 13.97 -4.48 -16.58
CA LEU A 354 14.97 -5.41 -16.06
C LEU A 354 15.00 -6.72 -16.87
N ASN A 355 15.25 -6.58 -18.17
CA ASN A 355 15.34 -7.65 -19.16
C ASN A 355 16.51 -7.39 -20.12
N HIS A 356 16.56 -8.10 -21.25
CA HIS A 356 17.56 -7.94 -22.31
C HIS A 356 16.93 -7.56 -23.66
N ILE A 357 15.86 -6.76 -23.62
CA ILE A 357 15.14 -6.33 -24.82
C ILE A 357 16.01 -5.32 -25.59
N VAL A 358 16.07 -5.49 -26.91
CA VAL A 358 16.89 -4.71 -27.85
C VAL A 358 16.04 -4.00 -28.90
N GLY A 359 16.66 -3.17 -29.73
CA GLY A 359 15.99 -2.48 -30.83
C GLY A 359 15.33 -1.17 -30.39
N GLU A 360 14.52 -0.60 -31.28
CA GLU A 360 13.84 0.69 -31.04
C GLU A 360 12.45 0.47 -30.43
N ILE A 361 11.93 1.50 -29.76
CA ILE A 361 10.52 1.54 -29.34
C ILE A 361 9.63 1.68 -30.60
N PRO A 362 8.67 0.77 -30.85
CA PRO A 362 7.75 0.91 -31.98
C PRO A 362 6.85 2.12 -31.81
N LYS A 363 6.72 2.94 -32.86
CA LYS A 363 5.79 4.09 -32.88
C LYS A 363 4.33 3.69 -32.63
N GLU A 364 3.97 2.45 -32.97
CA GLU A 364 2.63 1.91 -32.74
C GLU A 364 2.24 1.87 -31.27
N LEU A 365 3.20 1.89 -30.32
CA LEU A 365 2.90 2.02 -28.89
C LEU A 365 2.15 3.32 -28.57
N GLY A 366 2.33 4.38 -29.36
CA GLY A 366 1.59 5.64 -29.21
C GLY A 366 0.08 5.54 -29.46
N LYS A 367 -0.42 4.37 -29.90
CA LYS A 367 -1.86 4.08 -30.05
C LYS A 367 -2.54 3.64 -28.75
N LEU A 368 -1.76 3.37 -27.70
CA LEU A 368 -2.23 2.82 -26.42
C LEU A 368 -2.85 3.91 -25.54
N ASN A 369 -3.92 4.54 -26.01
CA ASN A 369 -4.48 5.74 -25.37
C ASN A 369 -4.98 5.56 -23.92
N SER A 370 -5.12 4.32 -23.45
CA SER A 370 -5.52 3.99 -22.07
C SER A 370 -4.33 3.79 -21.12
N LEU A 371 -3.09 3.90 -21.63
CA LEU A 371 -1.87 3.56 -20.89
C LEU A 371 -1.56 4.61 -19.82
N THR A 372 -1.51 4.17 -18.56
CA THR A 372 -1.17 4.98 -17.39
C THR A 372 0.26 4.71 -16.92
N LYS A 373 0.78 3.49 -17.11
CA LYS A 373 2.15 3.11 -16.70
C LYS A 373 2.91 2.47 -17.86
N LEU A 374 4.07 3.03 -18.20
CA LEU A 374 5.01 2.49 -19.18
C LEU A 374 6.42 2.41 -18.58
N ILE A 375 6.89 1.18 -18.35
CA ILE A 375 8.16 0.92 -17.68
C ILE A 375 9.01 0.02 -18.58
N LEU A 376 10.07 0.60 -19.15
CA LEU A 376 11.04 -0.08 -20.02
C LEU A 376 12.45 -0.08 -19.41
N ARG A 377 12.57 0.32 -18.15
CA ARG A 377 13.83 0.49 -17.42
C ARG A 377 14.74 -0.72 -17.51
N GLY A 378 16.06 -0.53 -17.61
CA GLY A 378 17.02 -1.62 -17.43
C GLY A 378 16.95 -2.65 -18.56
N ASN A 379 17.05 -2.17 -19.80
CA ASN A 379 17.08 -2.98 -21.01
C ASN A 379 18.23 -2.54 -21.92
N GLN A 380 18.24 -2.99 -23.18
CA GLN A 380 19.23 -2.64 -24.19
C GLN A 380 18.59 -1.90 -25.37
N LEU A 381 17.49 -1.16 -25.12
CA LEU A 381 16.77 -0.43 -26.14
C LEU A 381 17.63 0.72 -26.69
N THR A 382 17.54 0.96 -27.99
CA THR A 382 18.36 1.91 -28.74
C THR A 382 17.51 2.89 -29.54
N GLY A 383 18.16 3.86 -30.18
CA GLY A 383 17.51 4.81 -31.08
C GLY A 383 16.91 6.01 -30.35
N ARG A 384 16.07 6.76 -31.07
CA ARG A 384 15.37 7.93 -30.54
C ARG A 384 14.06 7.53 -29.88
N LEU A 385 13.61 8.31 -28.91
CA LEU A 385 12.25 8.17 -28.37
C LEU A 385 11.22 8.57 -29.45
N PRO A 386 10.22 7.71 -29.76
CA PRO A 386 9.16 8.04 -30.71
C PRO A 386 8.32 9.23 -30.26
N THR A 387 8.00 10.13 -31.19
CA THR A 387 7.12 11.28 -30.93
C THR A 387 5.69 10.87 -30.59
N GLU A 388 5.26 9.70 -31.08
CA GLU A 388 3.94 9.14 -30.86
C GLU A 388 3.66 8.83 -29.39
N ILE A 389 4.69 8.70 -28.54
CA ILE A 389 4.53 8.57 -27.08
C ILE A 389 3.80 9.78 -26.50
N GLY A 390 3.97 10.98 -27.08
CA GLY A 390 3.26 12.19 -26.66
C GLY A 390 1.73 12.15 -26.88
N SER A 391 1.20 11.11 -27.56
CA SER A 391 -0.25 10.87 -27.68
C SER A 391 -0.85 10.10 -26.51
N LEU A 392 -0.03 9.57 -25.60
CA LEU A 392 -0.45 8.77 -24.44
C LEU A 392 -0.89 9.67 -23.28
N ILE A 393 -1.91 10.49 -23.48
CA ILE A 393 -2.31 11.57 -22.55
C ILE A 393 -2.75 11.10 -21.15
N GLU A 394 -3.03 9.81 -20.98
CA GLU A 394 -3.41 9.19 -19.70
C GLU A 394 -2.21 8.74 -18.87
N LEU A 395 -0.98 8.94 -19.37
CA LEU A 395 0.23 8.38 -18.79
C LEU A 395 0.67 9.15 -17.52
N GLU A 396 0.80 8.40 -16.42
CA GLU A 396 1.11 8.89 -15.08
C GLU A 396 2.54 8.52 -14.66
N TYR A 397 3.04 7.38 -15.15
CA TYR A 397 4.37 6.86 -14.81
C TYR A 397 5.13 6.43 -16.07
N LEU A 398 6.23 7.13 -16.38
CA LEU A 398 7.08 6.86 -17.54
C LEU A 398 8.53 6.59 -17.11
N ASP A 399 9.04 5.40 -17.42
CA ASP A 399 10.42 5.04 -17.08
C ASP A 399 11.16 4.40 -18.26
N PHE A 400 12.11 5.15 -18.80
CA PHE A 400 13.04 4.74 -19.85
C PHE A 400 14.48 4.62 -19.37
N SER A 401 14.71 4.66 -18.06
CA SER A 401 16.05 4.67 -17.48
C SER A 401 16.85 3.40 -17.79
N ALA A 402 18.18 3.48 -17.69
CA ALA A 402 19.10 2.35 -17.89
C ALA A 402 18.88 1.63 -19.23
N ASN A 403 19.01 2.39 -20.33
CA ASN A 403 18.93 1.92 -21.71
C ASN A 403 20.05 2.56 -22.55
N ARG A 404 19.93 2.52 -23.89
CA ARG A 404 20.87 3.11 -24.83
C ARG A 404 20.17 4.12 -25.76
N PHE A 405 19.16 4.83 -25.24
CA PHE A 405 18.48 5.88 -26.01
C PHE A 405 19.41 7.06 -26.26
N ASN A 406 19.32 7.67 -27.44
CA ASN A 406 20.21 8.75 -27.86
C ASN A 406 19.43 9.95 -28.43
N ASN A 407 20.18 10.95 -28.92
CA ASN A 407 19.64 12.23 -29.44
C ASN A 407 18.96 13.07 -28.36
N SER A 408 17.77 13.60 -28.65
CA SER A 408 16.96 14.44 -27.76
C SER A 408 15.78 13.70 -27.19
N VAL A 409 15.36 14.19 -26.02
CA VAL A 409 14.04 13.93 -25.45
C VAL A 409 13.01 14.73 -26.26
N PRO A 410 11.99 14.10 -26.88
CA PRO A 410 11.02 14.79 -27.72
C PRO A 410 10.21 15.84 -26.97
N GLU A 411 10.10 17.05 -27.53
CA GLU A 411 9.31 18.17 -26.99
C GLU A 411 7.84 17.79 -26.72
N ILE A 412 7.30 16.87 -27.52
CA ILE A 412 5.92 16.37 -27.41
C ILE A 412 5.64 15.64 -26.08
N LEU A 413 6.67 15.22 -25.33
CA LEU A 413 6.48 14.65 -23.99
C LEU A 413 5.87 15.67 -23.01
N GLY A 414 5.99 16.98 -23.27
CA GLY A 414 5.28 18.02 -22.52
C GLY A 414 3.75 17.94 -22.62
N ASN A 415 3.19 17.11 -23.51
CA ASN A 415 1.74 16.89 -23.61
C ASN A 415 1.21 15.86 -22.60
N LEU A 416 2.07 15.16 -21.87
CA LEU A 416 1.69 14.11 -20.91
C LEU A 416 1.27 14.72 -19.56
N LEU A 417 0.19 15.51 -19.56
CA LEU A 417 -0.17 16.38 -18.43
C LEU A 417 -0.48 15.66 -17.11
N LYS A 418 -0.74 14.34 -17.15
CA LYS A 418 -0.97 13.49 -15.96
C LYS A 418 0.31 12.90 -15.37
N LEU A 419 1.46 13.14 -15.98
CA LEU A 419 2.71 12.50 -15.60
C LEU A 419 3.17 12.97 -14.22
N HIS A 420 3.38 12.01 -13.32
CA HIS A 420 3.93 12.20 -11.98
C HIS A 420 5.41 11.81 -11.90
N TYR A 421 5.81 10.77 -12.64
CA TYR A 421 7.20 10.29 -12.66
C TYR A 421 7.74 10.23 -14.09
N LEU A 422 8.92 10.81 -14.29
CA LEU A 422 9.68 10.73 -15.54
C LEU A 422 11.13 10.28 -15.27
N GLY A 423 11.40 9.01 -15.59
CA GLY A 423 12.73 8.40 -15.52
C GLY A 423 13.40 8.35 -16.89
N LEU A 424 14.53 9.06 -17.05
CA LEU A 424 15.36 9.14 -18.25
C LEU A 424 16.82 8.77 -17.98
N SER A 425 17.17 8.44 -16.74
CA SER A 425 18.55 8.29 -16.30
C SER A 425 19.29 7.13 -16.96
N ASN A 426 20.62 7.14 -16.92
CA ASN A 426 21.47 6.09 -17.50
C ASN A 426 21.14 5.81 -18.98
N ASN A 427 21.28 6.83 -19.82
CA ASN A 427 21.08 6.76 -21.27
C ASN A 427 22.19 7.52 -22.02
N GLN A 428 22.02 7.75 -23.32
CA GLN A 428 22.96 8.44 -24.20
C GLN A 428 22.34 9.72 -24.80
N PHE A 429 21.44 10.41 -24.09
CA PHE A 429 20.88 11.68 -24.55
C PHE A 429 21.95 12.78 -24.57
N VAL A 430 22.01 13.60 -25.63
CA VAL A 430 23.11 14.57 -25.87
C VAL A 430 22.63 16.01 -26.04
N GLN A 431 21.38 16.22 -26.46
CA GLN A 431 20.83 17.56 -26.67
C GLN A 431 20.43 18.24 -25.34
N GLU A 432 19.86 19.44 -25.40
CA GLU A 432 19.34 20.13 -24.23
C GLU A 432 18.06 19.45 -23.70
N LEU A 433 17.75 19.68 -22.43
CA LEU A 433 16.45 19.29 -21.86
C LEU A 433 15.33 20.12 -22.54
N PRO A 434 14.23 19.49 -22.99
CA PRO A 434 13.17 20.19 -23.70
C PRO A 434 12.44 21.17 -22.78
N LYS A 435 12.20 22.37 -23.30
CA LYS A 435 11.56 23.48 -22.55
C LYS A 435 10.08 23.19 -22.26
N GLU A 436 9.46 22.36 -23.11
CA GLU A 436 8.07 21.93 -23.03
C GLU A 436 7.76 21.09 -21.80
N LEU A 437 8.78 20.60 -21.07
CA LEU A 437 8.58 19.98 -19.76
C LEU A 437 7.87 20.93 -18.79
N GLU A 438 7.93 22.25 -18.96
CA GLU A 438 7.17 23.22 -18.14
C GLU A 438 5.66 22.93 -18.02
N LYS A 439 5.09 22.23 -19.00
CA LYS A 439 3.66 21.89 -19.04
C LYS A 439 3.29 20.78 -18.07
N LEU A 440 4.25 19.98 -17.60
CA LEU A 440 4.05 18.82 -16.75
C LEU A 440 3.85 19.21 -15.28
N VAL A 441 2.85 20.04 -15.01
CA VAL A 441 2.62 20.64 -13.68
C VAL A 441 2.35 19.63 -12.55
N GLN A 442 2.00 18.38 -12.90
CA GLN A 442 1.77 17.27 -11.96
C GLN A 442 3.02 16.43 -11.69
N LEU A 443 4.15 16.69 -12.38
CA LEU A 443 5.38 15.94 -12.24
C LEU A 443 5.96 16.14 -10.84
N SER A 444 6.09 15.04 -10.09
CA SER A 444 6.67 15.01 -8.75
C SER A 444 8.13 14.54 -8.77
N GLU A 445 8.52 13.73 -9.75
CA GLU A 445 9.90 13.24 -9.87
C GLU A 445 10.38 13.29 -11.31
N LEU A 446 11.55 13.92 -11.49
CA LEU A 446 12.30 13.94 -12.74
C LEU A 446 13.72 13.44 -12.46
N ASP A 447 14.06 12.28 -13.04
CA ASP A 447 15.42 11.75 -13.03
C ASP A 447 15.97 11.69 -14.46
N ALA A 448 16.88 12.60 -14.79
CA ALA A 448 17.59 12.67 -16.06
C ALA A 448 19.12 12.49 -15.88
N SER A 449 19.54 11.90 -14.75
CA SER A 449 20.95 11.70 -14.42
C SER A 449 21.69 10.76 -15.37
N HIS A 450 23.02 10.75 -15.32
CA HIS A 450 23.87 9.84 -16.10
C HIS A 450 23.52 9.81 -17.60
N ASN A 451 23.61 10.98 -18.21
CA ASN A 451 23.39 11.19 -19.63
C ASN A 451 24.51 12.12 -20.15
N HIS A 452 24.34 12.64 -21.36
CA HIS A 452 25.23 13.64 -21.94
C HIS A 452 24.48 14.95 -22.20
N PHE A 453 23.40 15.24 -21.44
CA PHE A 453 22.60 16.46 -21.62
C PHE A 453 23.50 17.69 -21.53
N GLY A 454 23.48 18.50 -22.58
CA GLY A 454 24.21 19.77 -22.64
C GLY A 454 23.29 20.98 -22.44
N GLY A 455 23.83 22.18 -22.65
CA GLY A 455 23.09 23.42 -22.48
C GLY A 455 23.01 23.88 -21.03
N GLU A 456 22.23 24.94 -20.80
CA GLU A 456 21.88 25.41 -19.46
C GLU A 456 20.67 24.65 -18.91
N ILE A 457 20.51 24.62 -17.59
CA ILE A 457 19.27 24.16 -16.97
C ILE A 457 18.15 25.13 -17.38
N PRO A 458 17.12 24.70 -18.13
CA PRO A 458 16.11 25.61 -18.64
C PRO A 458 15.28 26.21 -17.50
N PHE A 459 15.08 27.54 -17.51
CA PHE A 459 14.30 28.23 -16.48
C PHE A 459 12.85 27.72 -16.40
N GLN A 460 12.35 27.13 -17.48
CA GLN A 460 11.06 26.46 -17.63
C GLN A 460 10.81 25.36 -16.58
N ILE A 461 11.86 24.71 -16.06
CA ILE A 461 11.73 23.71 -14.99
C ILE A 461 11.05 24.30 -13.75
N CYS A 462 11.19 25.61 -13.51
CA CYS A 462 10.54 26.28 -12.39
C CYS A 462 9.01 26.34 -12.46
N SER A 463 8.42 26.03 -13.62
CA SER A 463 6.96 25.87 -13.77
C SER A 463 6.43 24.56 -13.18
N LEU A 464 7.30 23.60 -12.88
CA LEU A 464 6.97 22.28 -12.32
C LEU A 464 6.65 22.40 -10.82
N LYS A 465 5.50 22.98 -10.49
CA LYS A 465 5.13 23.32 -9.10
C LYS A 465 4.99 22.12 -8.16
N SER A 466 4.71 20.94 -8.70
CA SER A 466 4.56 19.70 -7.92
C SER A 466 5.88 18.92 -7.78
N LEU A 467 6.98 19.41 -8.35
CA LEU A 467 8.25 18.69 -8.39
C LEU A 467 8.85 18.59 -6.98
N GLU A 468 9.00 17.35 -6.50
CA GLU A 468 9.56 17.01 -5.20
C GLU A 468 11.01 16.54 -5.30
N LYS A 469 11.33 15.82 -6.37
CA LYS A 469 12.67 15.25 -6.62
C LYS A 469 13.15 15.62 -8.02
N LEU A 470 14.35 16.19 -8.08
CA LEU A 470 15.04 16.50 -9.33
C LEU A 470 16.45 15.92 -9.30
N ASN A 471 16.73 14.99 -10.20
CA ASN A 471 18.08 14.48 -10.39
C ASN A 471 18.57 14.75 -11.82
N LEU A 472 19.61 15.57 -11.93
CA LEU A 472 20.30 15.94 -13.17
C LEU A 472 21.80 15.60 -13.13
N SER A 473 22.24 14.80 -12.14
CA SER A 473 23.66 14.52 -11.94
C SER A 473 24.31 13.77 -13.10
N HIS A 474 25.64 13.82 -13.18
CA HIS A 474 26.43 13.15 -14.22
C HIS A 474 25.95 13.49 -15.65
N ASN A 475 26.01 14.77 -16.00
CA ASN A 475 25.66 15.30 -17.31
C ASN A 475 26.70 16.35 -17.77
N ASN A 476 26.45 17.00 -18.91
CA ASN A 476 27.28 18.07 -19.47
C ASN A 476 26.64 19.46 -19.30
N LEU A 477 25.75 19.64 -18.33
CA LEU A 477 25.02 20.90 -18.12
C LEU A 477 25.98 22.00 -17.67
N PHE A 478 25.84 23.20 -18.21
CA PHE A 478 26.69 24.35 -17.89
C PHE A 478 25.87 25.58 -17.51
N GLY A 479 26.56 26.67 -17.15
CA GLY A 479 25.91 27.93 -16.79
C GLY A 479 25.51 27.99 -15.32
N SER A 480 24.63 28.94 -15.00
CA SER A 480 24.16 29.16 -13.63
C SER A 480 22.88 28.40 -13.33
N ILE A 481 22.71 27.98 -12.08
CA ILE A 481 21.45 27.43 -11.59
C ILE A 481 20.38 28.54 -11.62
N PRO A 482 19.20 28.34 -12.22
CA PRO A 482 18.15 29.36 -12.27
C PRO A 482 17.72 29.84 -10.87
N ASN A 483 17.64 31.16 -10.66
CA ASN A 483 17.23 31.70 -9.36
C ASN A 483 15.78 31.35 -8.97
N CYS A 484 14.94 30.97 -9.93
CA CYS A 484 13.56 30.59 -9.68
C CYS A 484 13.40 29.32 -8.83
N PHE A 485 14.46 28.51 -8.67
CA PHE A 485 14.48 27.39 -7.72
C PHE A 485 14.26 27.84 -6.26
N GLU A 486 14.52 29.11 -5.91
CA GLU A 486 14.16 29.65 -4.58
C GLU A 486 12.65 29.65 -4.33
N GLY A 487 11.84 29.77 -5.39
CA GLY A 487 10.38 29.76 -5.31
C GLY A 487 9.74 28.37 -5.33
N MET A 488 10.51 27.31 -5.59
CA MET A 488 10.01 25.93 -5.70
C MET A 488 9.89 25.27 -4.33
N ARG A 489 8.82 25.61 -3.58
CA ARG A 489 8.63 25.15 -2.19
C ARG A 489 8.43 23.64 -2.04
N GLY A 490 7.89 22.96 -3.07
CA GLY A 490 7.67 21.52 -3.05
C GLY A 490 8.94 20.70 -3.28
N LEU A 491 9.99 21.30 -3.85
CA LEU A 491 11.23 20.60 -4.15
C LEU A 491 11.96 20.30 -2.85
N SER A 492 12.19 19.02 -2.59
CA SER A 492 12.79 18.52 -1.35
C SER A 492 14.09 17.77 -1.57
N VAL A 493 14.27 17.14 -2.74
CA VAL A 493 15.49 16.41 -3.11
C VAL A 493 16.02 16.97 -4.42
N ILE A 494 17.29 17.35 -4.42
CA ILE A 494 18.00 17.78 -5.62
C ILE A 494 19.37 17.13 -5.70
N ASP A 495 19.72 16.64 -6.87
CA ASP A 495 21.07 16.21 -7.22
C ASP A 495 21.45 16.77 -8.59
N ILE A 496 22.52 17.57 -8.61
CA ILE A 496 23.07 18.22 -9.80
C ILE A 496 24.59 18.02 -9.86
N SER A 497 25.11 17.00 -9.17
CA SER A 497 26.53 16.70 -9.10
C SER A 497 27.10 16.34 -10.48
N ASP A 498 28.43 16.40 -10.61
CA ASP A 498 29.15 15.96 -11.80
C ASP A 498 28.61 16.56 -13.10
N ASN A 499 28.55 17.90 -13.12
CA ASN A 499 28.19 18.72 -14.27
C ASN A 499 29.24 19.83 -14.48
N GLN A 500 28.94 20.82 -15.32
CA GLN A 500 29.78 22.00 -15.58
C GLN A 500 29.15 23.30 -15.06
N LEU A 501 28.31 23.21 -14.01
CA LEU A 501 27.59 24.36 -13.47
C LEU A 501 28.51 25.30 -12.67
N GLN A 502 28.12 26.57 -12.58
CA GLN A 502 28.88 27.61 -11.90
C GLN A 502 27.97 28.67 -11.24
N GLY A 503 28.51 29.40 -10.27
CA GLY A 503 27.80 30.51 -9.62
C GLY A 503 27.11 30.12 -8.30
N PRO A 504 26.28 31.02 -7.75
CA PRO A 504 25.64 30.80 -6.47
C PRO A 504 24.57 29.71 -6.54
N VAL A 505 24.50 28.88 -5.50
CA VAL A 505 23.41 27.93 -5.29
C VAL A 505 22.18 28.68 -4.72
N PRO A 506 20.97 28.48 -5.29
CA PRO A 506 19.73 29.12 -4.81
C PRO A 506 19.44 28.81 -3.34
N ASN A 507 18.86 29.78 -2.63
CA ASN A 507 18.54 29.63 -1.22
C ASN A 507 17.16 28.96 -0.99
N SER A 508 17.00 27.71 -1.43
CA SER A 508 15.77 26.91 -1.24
C SER A 508 15.96 25.77 -0.25
N THR A 509 14.86 25.19 0.26
CA THR A 509 14.90 24.04 1.18
C THR A 509 15.64 22.84 0.57
N ALA A 510 15.42 22.54 -0.71
CA ALA A 510 16.12 21.48 -1.43
C ALA A 510 17.64 21.67 -1.41
N PHE A 511 18.13 22.87 -1.73
CA PHE A 511 19.57 23.14 -1.77
C PHE A 511 20.21 23.27 -0.39
N ARG A 512 19.46 23.73 0.62
CA ARG A 512 19.94 23.75 2.02
C ARG A 512 20.10 22.35 2.60
N ASN A 513 19.18 21.46 2.24
CA ASN A 513 19.20 20.08 2.70
C ASN A 513 20.07 19.18 1.82
N ALA A 514 20.39 19.59 0.58
CA ALA A 514 21.26 18.82 -0.31
C ALA A 514 22.62 18.53 0.32
N SER A 515 23.10 17.29 0.13
CA SER A 515 24.43 16.91 0.57
C SER A 515 25.50 17.56 -0.32
N VAL A 516 26.75 17.60 0.15
CA VAL A 516 27.84 18.16 -0.67
C VAL A 516 28.05 17.33 -1.92
N GLU A 517 27.87 16.01 -1.82
CA GLU A 517 27.98 15.06 -2.92
C GLU A 517 26.95 15.34 -4.01
N ALA A 518 25.74 15.80 -3.64
CA ALA A 518 24.69 16.18 -4.60
C ALA A 518 25.01 17.47 -5.40
N LEU A 519 26.09 18.18 -5.06
CA LEU A 519 26.50 19.44 -5.68
C LEU A 519 27.96 19.41 -6.19
N GLU A 520 28.72 18.37 -5.86
CA GLU A 520 30.14 18.26 -6.19
C GLU A 520 30.38 18.00 -7.69
N GLY A 521 31.65 17.95 -8.12
CA GLY A 521 31.99 17.73 -9.53
C GLY A 521 31.73 18.92 -10.47
N ASN A 522 31.15 20.02 -9.97
CA ASN A 522 30.87 21.24 -10.73
C ASN A 522 32.03 22.26 -10.70
N LYS A 523 32.21 23.03 -11.79
CA LYS A 523 33.39 23.91 -12.00
C LYS A 523 33.48 25.12 -11.07
N GLY A 524 32.37 25.59 -10.49
CA GLY A 524 32.40 26.83 -9.70
C GLY A 524 31.14 27.14 -8.91
N LEU A 525 30.44 26.12 -8.41
CA LEU A 525 29.31 26.33 -7.52
C LEU A 525 29.78 26.85 -6.15
N CYS A 526 29.06 27.83 -5.60
CA CYS A 526 29.35 28.43 -4.30
C CYS A 526 28.04 28.75 -3.57
N GLY A 527 28.04 28.82 -2.23
CA GLY A 527 26.79 29.11 -1.51
C GLY A 527 26.83 28.81 -0.02
N GLY A 528 25.68 28.96 0.63
CA GLY A 528 25.48 28.74 2.07
C GLY A 528 25.23 27.29 2.48
N VAL A 529 25.54 26.32 1.61
CA VAL A 529 25.38 24.87 1.91
C VAL A 529 26.56 24.40 2.76
N LYS A 530 26.28 23.63 3.81
CA LYS A 530 27.28 23.16 4.78
C LYS A 530 28.34 22.30 4.07
N GLY A 531 29.57 22.82 3.96
CA GLY A 531 30.69 22.15 3.28
C GLY A 531 31.09 22.74 1.92
N MET A 532 30.30 23.67 1.36
CA MET A 532 30.65 24.40 0.15
C MET A 532 31.46 25.68 0.44
N GLN A 533 32.23 26.14 -0.56
CA GLN A 533 32.93 27.43 -0.50
C GLN A 533 31.90 28.58 -0.55
N PRO A 534 32.01 29.60 0.34
CA PRO A 534 31.22 30.81 0.25
C PRO A 534 31.51 31.55 -1.06
N CYS A 535 30.48 32.14 -1.68
CA CYS A 535 30.68 32.94 -2.89
C CYS A 535 31.57 34.15 -2.60
N LYS A 536 32.62 34.34 -3.41
CA LYS A 536 33.44 35.54 -3.35
C LYS A 536 32.62 36.73 -3.86
N VAL A 537 32.31 37.67 -2.98
CA VAL A 537 31.68 38.94 -3.34
C VAL A 537 32.70 39.73 -4.16
N PHE A 538 32.54 39.74 -5.49
CA PHE A 538 33.21 40.74 -6.31
C PHE A 538 32.46 42.06 -6.14
N SER A 539 33.00 42.93 -5.29
CA SER A 539 32.60 44.34 -5.27
C SER A 539 32.90 44.93 -6.63
N SER A 540 31.82 45.23 -7.37
CA SER A 540 31.84 46.08 -8.56
C SER A 540 32.49 47.43 -8.20
N HIS A 541 33.77 47.57 -8.54
CA HIS A 541 34.39 48.87 -8.64
C HIS A 541 34.19 49.38 -10.07
N ASN A 542 33.22 50.27 -10.22
CA ASN A 542 33.20 51.25 -11.30
C ASN A 542 34.55 51.96 -11.34
N GLN A 543 35.38 51.70 -12.35
CA GLN A 543 36.26 52.71 -12.94
C GLN A 543 36.48 52.48 -14.43
N ASN A 544 36.43 53.62 -15.11
CA ASN A 544 36.60 53.84 -16.54
C ASN A 544 38.06 53.63 -17.01
N SER A 545 38.17 53.51 -18.33
CA SER A 545 39.35 53.68 -19.19
C SER A 545 40.34 52.51 -19.26
N GLY A 546 40.44 51.96 -20.47
CA GLY A 546 41.33 50.85 -20.76
C GLY A 546 42.76 51.26 -21.02
N VAL A 547 43.67 50.32 -20.78
CA VAL A 547 44.91 50.13 -21.54
C VAL A 547 45.18 48.62 -21.55
N LYS A 548 45.33 48.05 -22.75
CA LYS A 548 45.76 46.67 -22.97
C LYS A 548 47.26 46.53 -22.69
N TRP A 549 47.66 45.28 -22.42
CA TRP A 549 49.04 44.74 -22.41
C TRP A 549 49.91 45.05 -21.19
N PHE A 550 50.14 44.05 -20.33
CA PHE A 550 51.47 43.51 -19.99
C PHE A 550 51.30 42.23 -19.15
N ALA A 551 50.92 41.15 -19.84
CA ALA A 551 51.23 39.81 -19.39
C ALA A 551 52.75 39.57 -19.56
N ILE A 552 53.33 38.68 -18.73
CA ILE A 552 54.61 37.93 -18.90
C ILE A 552 55.69 38.13 -17.81
N MET A 553 55.68 39.18 -16.98
CA MET A 553 56.87 39.47 -16.13
C MET A 553 56.88 38.99 -14.67
N PHE A 554 55.83 38.35 -14.14
CA PHE A 554 55.79 37.90 -12.74
C PHE A 554 56.14 36.43 -12.40
N PRO A 555 56.33 35.47 -13.34
CA PRO A 555 56.70 34.09 -12.95
C PRO A 555 58.17 33.89 -12.52
N VAL A 556 59.06 34.87 -12.77
CA VAL A 556 60.52 34.71 -12.60
C VAL A 556 60.99 34.94 -11.16
N LEU A 557 60.24 35.70 -10.36
CA LEU A 557 60.60 36.03 -8.98
C LEU A 557 60.16 34.97 -7.95
N GLY A 558 59.14 34.18 -8.26
CA GLY A 558 58.65 33.12 -7.37
C GLY A 558 59.54 31.89 -7.31
N ALA A 559 60.16 31.51 -8.43
CA ALA A 559 61.01 30.31 -8.54
C ALA A 559 62.31 30.42 -7.71
N LEU A 560 62.81 31.64 -7.49
CA LEU A 560 64.01 31.92 -6.70
C LEU A 560 63.79 31.78 -5.18
N PHE A 561 62.56 31.92 -4.72
CA PHE A 561 62.22 31.80 -3.30
C PHE A 561 62.06 30.32 -2.88
N VAL A 562 61.61 29.47 -3.81
CA VAL A 562 61.41 28.03 -3.57
C VAL A 562 62.74 27.25 -3.55
N SER A 563 63.73 27.65 -4.35
CA SER A 563 65.03 26.96 -4.40
C SER A 563 65.88 27.17 -3.14
N MET A 564 65.79 28.34 -2.49
CA MET A 564 66.51 28.65 -1.26
C MET A 564 65.91 27.93 -0.03
N ALA A 565 64.59 27.72 -0.01
CA ALA A 565 63.90 27.00 1.06
C ALA A 565 64.20 25.48 1.05
N LEU A 566 64.32 24.88 -0.14
CA LEU A 566 64.60 23.45 -0.31
C LEU A 566 66.03 23.06 0.11
N ILE A 567 67.00 23.97 -0.03
CA ILE A 567 68.40 23.74 0.37
C ILE A 567 68.56 23.82 1.90
N ALA A 568 67.77 24.67 2.58
CA ALA A 568 67.75 24.76 4.04
C ALA A 568 67.11 23.52 4.71
N ILE A 569 66.11 22.92 4.06
CA ILE A 569 65.45 21.67 4.51
C ILE A 569 66.37 20.45 4.31
N PHE A 570 67.21 20.47 3.26
CA PHE A 570 68.12 19.37 2.94
C PHE A 570 69.31 19.21 3.93
N ILE A 571 69.68 20.29 4.64
CA ILE A 571 70.81 20.29 5.57
C ILE A 571 70.40 19.89 7.00
N LEU A 572 69.13 20.05 7.38
CA LEU A 572 68.74 19.93 8.79
C LEU A 572 68.23 18.57 9.27
N GLN A 573 67.92 17.57 8.43
CA GLN A 573 67.42 16.29 8.96
C GLN A 573 67.94 15.01 8.29
N LYS A 574 69.10 15.07 7.63
CA LYS A 574 69.93 13.87 7.40
C LYS A 574 70.66 13.46 8.69
N ARG A 575 69.91 12.96 9.69
CA ARG A 575 70.39 12.12 10.81
C ARG A 575 69.25 11.22 11.33
N LYS A 576 69.32 9.92 10.94
CA LYS A 576 68.59 8.71 11.42
C LYS A 576 67.07 8.66 11.15
N SER A 577 66.48 7.80 10.28
CA SER A 577 66.50 6.30 10.14
C SER A 577 66.18 5.60 11.47
N ASP A 578 65.07 4.87 11.64
CA ASP A 578 64.53 3.79 10.78
C ASP A 578 63.01 3.50 10.96
N THR A 579 62.44 2.94 9.88
CA THR A 579 61.19 2.22 9.52
C THR A 579 59.99 1.96 10.49
N GLY A 580 58.77 2.06 9.92
CA GLY A 580 57.54 1.39 10.36
C GLY A 580 56.24 2.13 10.00
N ASP A 581 55.49 1.65 9.02
CA ASP A 581 54.43 2.34 8.27
C ASP A 581 52.98 2.14 8.84
N ARG A 582 52.09 3.08 8.46
CA ARG A 582 50.60 3.10 8.44
C ARG A 582 49.76 3.65 9.61
N GLN A 583 49.29 4.89 9.36
CA GLN A 583 47.91 5.44 9.44
C GLN A 583 47.15 5.50 10.77
N SER A 584 47.21 6.70 11.38
CA SER A 584 46.07 7.44 11.96
C SER A 584 45.30 8.12 10.81
N SER A 585 44.02 8.51 10.84
CA SER A 585 43.02 8.73 11.87
C SER A 585 41.70 9.10 11.18
N ASN A 586 40.58 8.74 11.81
CA ASN A 586 39.30 9.46 11.87
C ASN A 586 38.63 9.90 10.55
N GLN A 587 37.72 9.05 10.07
CA GLN A 587 36.64 9.42 9.16
C GLN A 587 35.41 9.87 9.98
N ASN A 588 34.88 11.05 9.65
CA ASN A 588 33.52 11.50 9.97
C ASN A 588 32.63 11.18 8.75
N PRO A 589 31.57 10.37 8.85
CA PRO A 589 30.71 10.06 7.70
C PRO A 589 29.56 11.08 7.52
N GLN A 590 29.29 11.41 6.26
CA GLN A 590 28.12 12.14 5.78
C GLN A 590 26.81 11.37 6.01
N GLY A 591 25.70 12.09 6.23
CA GLY A 591 24.39 11.52 6.52
C GLY A 591 23.45 11.35 5.33
N LEU A 592 22.77 10.19 5.35
CA LEU A 592 21.42 9.81 4.90
C LEU A 592 20.85 10.19 3.51
N LEU A 593 21.45 11.09 2.73
CA LEU A 593 20.91 11.41 1.40
C LEU A 593 21.29 10.41 0.30
N SER A 594 21.97 9.32 0.66
CA SER A 594 22.38 8.25 -0.25
C SER A 594 21.43 7.04 -0.27
N ILE A 595 20.19 7.10 0.25
CA ILE A 595 19.30 5.90 0.36
C ILE A 595 18.77 5.35 -1.00
N LEU A 596 19.30 5.81 -2.14
CA LEU A 596 19.16 5.09 -3.42
C LEU A 596 20.43 4.32 -3.84
N ASN A 597 21.53 4.44 -3.09
CA ASN A 597 22.77 3.70 -3.28
C ASN A 597 23.15 2.96 -1.97
N PHE A 598 22.93 1.65 -1.99
CA PHE A 598 22.94 0.78 -0.82
C PHE A 598 24.35 0.39 -0.34
N GLU A 599 24.73 0.81 0.87
CA GLU A 599 25.60 0.04 1.79
C GLU A 599 24.88 -0.11 3.16
N GLY A 600 23.89 -1.01 3.24
CA GLY A 600 22.98 -1.17 4.39
C GLY A 600 23.62 -1.54 5.74
N LYS A 601 24.93 -1.73 5.83
CA LYS A 601 25.63 -2.02 7.09
C LYS A 601 25.92 -0.76 7.91
N LEU A 602 26.22 0.36 7.25
CA LEU A 602 26.67 1.59 7.91
C LEU A 602 25.50 2.31 8.61
N LEU A 603 24.34 2.40 7.95
CA LEU A 603 23.12 2.98 8.52
C LEU A 603 22.57 2.17 9.72
N TYR A 604 22.68 0.85 9.67
CA TYR A 604 22.31 -0.01 10.79
C TYR A 604 23.14 0.32 12.04
N ASP A 605 24.47 0.42 11.90
CA ASP A 605 25.37 0.70 13.01
C ASP A 605 25.14 2.11 13.59
N GLU A 606 24.72 3.08 12.77
CA GLU A 606 24.38 4.43 13.21
C GLU A 606 23.07 4.48 13.99
N ILE A 607 22.01 3.82 13.51
CA ILE A 607 20.71 3.79 14.19
C ILE A 607 20.80 3.04 15.52
N VAL A 608 21.52 1.92 15.57
CA VAL A 608 21.75 1.18 16.82
C VAL A 608 22.53 2.04 17.82
N ARG A 609 23.53 2.82 17.37
CA ARG A 609 24.25 3.76 18.24
C ARG A 609 23.37 4.93 18.70
N ALA A 610 22.63 5.55 17.79
CA ALA A 610 21.78 6.71 18.06
C ALA A 610 20.61 6.41 19.00
N THR A 611 20.16 5.16 19.04
CA THR A 611 19.09 4.69 19.92
C THR A 611 19.59 3.94 21.15
N ASN A 612 20.92 3.87 21.36
CA ASN A 612 21.56 3.08 22.41
C ASN A 612 21.03 1.62 22.49
N ASP A 613 21.08 0.91 21.35
CA ASP A 613 20.52 -0.43 21.15
C ASP A 613 19.00 -0.51 21.43
N PHE A 614 18.26 0.52 20.97
CA PHE A 614 16.82 0.66 21.17
C PHE A 614 16.41 0.73 22.65
N ASP A 615 17.11 1.56 23.42
CA ASP A 615 16.79 1.80 24.82
C ASP A 615 15.41 2.51 24.96
N ALA A 616 14.73 2.22 26.06
CA ALA A 616 13.41 2.77 26.37
C ALA A 616 13.42 4.31 26.49
N GLU A 617 14.55 4.94 26.82
CA GLU A 617 14.69 6.41 26.87
C GLU A 617 14.40 7.07 25.52
N TYR A 618 14.72 6.38 24.41
CA TYR A 618 14.51 6.88 23.05
C TYR A 618 13.14 6.47 22.48
N CYS A 619 12.37 5.66 23.19
CA CYS A 619 11.07 5.18 22.74
C CYS A 619 10.01 6.28 22.84
N ILE A 620 9.47 6.69 21.69
CA ILE A 620 8.47 7.75 21.57
C ILE A 620 7.05 7.20 21.34
N GLY A 621 6.92 5.90 21.06
CA GLY A 621 5.63 5.26 20.88
C GLY A 621 5.72 3.74 20.93
N ASN A 622 4.70 3.10 21.48
CA ASN A 622 4.60 1.64 21.54
C ASN A 622 3.25 1.19 20.99
N GLY A 623 3.28 0.50 19.85
CA GLY A 623 2.10 -0.07 19.19
C GLY A 623 2.00 -1.58 19.39
N GLY A 624 0.97 -2.21 18.82
CA GLY A 624 0.79 -3.67 18.88
C GLY A 624 1.81 -4.47 18.05
N HIS A 625 2.45 -3.81 17.09
CA HIS A 625 3.30 -4.44 16.07
C HIS A 625 4.77 -4.00 16.15
N GLY A 626 5.05 -2.94 16.92
CA GLY A 626 6.40 -2.40 17.06
C GLY A 626 6.48 -1.18 17.97
N SER A 627 7.71 -0.84 18.33
CA SER A 627 8.09 0.35 19.08
C SER A 627 8.71 1.38 18.14
N VAL A 628 8.33 2.65 18.28
CA VAL A 628 8.90 3.76 17.53
C VAL A 628 9.91 4.48 18.42
N TYR A 629 11.12 4.69 17.91
CA TYR A 629 12.22 5.35 18.60
C TYR A 629 12.59 6.64 17.86
N ARG A 630 12.96 7.68 18.62
CA ARG A 630 13.62 8.86 18.08
C ARG A 630 15.11 8.56 17.95
N ALA A 631 15.66 8.63 16.75
CA ALA A 631 17.09 8.47 16.51
C ALA A 631 17.67 9.77 15.97
N GLU A 632 18.69 10.30 16.64
CA GLU A 632 19.45 11.45 16.16
C GLU A 632 20.76 10.95 15.55
N LEU A 633 20.85 11.03 14.23
CA LEU A 633 21.97 10.50 13.48
C LEU A 633 23.21 11.40 13.63
N PRO A 634 24.43 10.87 13.37
CA PRO A 634 25.66 11.68 13.43
C PRO A 634 25.65 12.93 12.53
N SER A 635 24.79 12.94 11.52
CA SER A 635 24.55 14.08 10.63
C SER A 635 23.79 15.25 11.28
N GLY A 636 23.16 15.01 12.43
CA GLY A 636 22.24 15.93 13.11
C GLY A 636 20.78 15.80 12.66
N GLU A 637 20.48 14.85 11.77
CA GLU A 637 19.12 14.55 11.35
C GLU A 637 18.40 13.70 12.39
N VAL A 638 17.13 14.01 12.65
CA VAL A 638 16.28 13.26 13.58
C VAL A 638 15.30 12.44 12.76
N VAL A 639 15.31 11.13 12.95
CA VAL A 639 14.42 10.19 12.26
C VAL A 639 13.58 9.40 13.26
N ALA A 640 12.39 8.98 12.82
CA ALA A 640 11.56 8.06 13.58
C ALA A 640 11.86 6.62 13.10
N VAL A 641 12.23 5.74 14.03
CA VAL A 641 12.62 4.36 13.74
C VAL A 641 11.59 3.42 14.34
N LYS A 642 10.75 2.79 13.52
CA LYS A 642 9.77 1.78 13.95
C LYS A 642 10.43 0.41 13.94
N LYS A 643 10.78 -0.12 15.12
CA LYS A 643 11.30 -1.47 15.32
C LYS A 643 10.16 -2.43 15.64
N PHE A 644 10.08 -3.53 14.91
CA PHE A 644 9.04 -4.54 15.09
C PHE A 644 9.37 -5.47 16.27
N HIS A 645 8.35 -5.94 16.99
CA HIS A 645 8.51 -6.75 18.23
C HIS A 645 8.93 -8.21 18.00
N SER A 646 9.41 -8.58 16.81
CA SER A 646 9.66 -9.99 16.48
C SER A 646 10.86 -10.58 17.26
N PRO A 647 10.71 -11.74 17.92
CA PRO A 647 11.79 -12.43 18.64
C PRO A 647 12.70 -13.27 17.71
N LEU A 648 12.45 -13.28 16.40
CA LEU A 648 13.16 -14.11 15.41
C LEU A 648 14.14 -13.28 14.54
N PRO A 649 15.25 -13.87 14.06
CA PRO A 649 16.19 -13.19 13.17
C PRO A 649 15.55 -12.85 11.80
N CYS A 650 15.80 -11.64 11.32
CA CYS A 650 15.18 -11.05 10.12
C CYS A 650 15.42 -11.78 8.78
N ASN A 651 16.28 -12.80 8.75
CA ASN A 651 16.53 -13.61 7.56
C ASN A 651 15.42 -14.65 7.28
N GLN A 652 14.46 -14.82 8.19
CA GLN A 652 13.23 -15.59 7.97
C GLN A 652 12.11 -14.65 7.51
N ILE A 653 12.09 -14.38 6.21
CA ILE A 653 11.20 -13.40 5.53
C ILE A 653 9.70 -13.72 5.71
N ALA A 654 9.36 -14.97 6.02
CA ALA A 654 7.98 -15.49 6.06
C ALA A 654 7.12 -14.92 7.21
N ASP A 655 7.71 -14.38 8.28
CA ASP A 655 6.98 -14.02 9.51
C ASP A 655 6.82 -12.50 9.75
N GLN A 656 7.15 -11.65 8.77
CA GLN A 656 7.10 -10.17 8.93
C GLN A 656 6.14 -9.49 7.95
N LYS A 657 4.89 -9.95 7.94
CA LYS A 657 3.81 -9.47 7.06
C LYS A 657 3.56 -7.96 7.18
N GLU A 658 3.60 -7.42 8.39
CA GLU A 658 3.33 -5.99 8.66
C GLU A 658 4.46 -5.08 8.18
N LEU A 659 5.72 -5.50 8.39
CA LEU A 659 6.90 -4.80 7.86
C LEU A 659 6.80 -4.67 6.34
N TRP A 660 6.60 -5.79 5.65
CA TRP A 660 6.57 -5.79 4.18
C TRP A 660 5.33 -5.13 3.62
N THR A 661 4.17 -5.23 4.29
CA THR A 661 2.96 -4.48 3.88
C THR A 661 3.20 -2.98 3.95
N GLU A 662 3.86 -2.51 5.02
CA GLU A 662 4.15 -1.10 5.21
C GLU A 662 5.22 -0.60 4.23
N VAL A 663 6.26 -1.40 3.98
CA VAL A 663 7.26 -1.12 2.92
C VAL A 663 6.59 -1.05 1.55
N GLU A 664 5.78 -2.04 1.18
CA GLU A 664 5.07 -2.09 -0.10
C GLU A 664 4.19 -0.84 -0.27
N ALA A 665 3.40 -0.49 0.74
CA ALA A 665 2.53 0.70 0.70
C ALA A 665 3.34 1.98 0.55
N LEU A 666 4.36 2.15 1.38
CA LEU A 666 5.13 3.39 1.42
C LEU A 666 6.11 3.56 0.26
N THR A 667 6.49 2.48 -0.42
CA THR A 667 7.25 2.57 -1.68
C THR A 667 6.40 3.01 -2.86
N GLU A 668 5.08 2.78 -2.81
CA GLU A 668 4.15 3.06 -3.91
C GLU A 668 3.36 4.37 -3.73
N ILE A 669 3.28 4.92 -2.52
CA ILE A 669 2.52 6.16 -2.21
C ILE A 669 3.42 7.37 -2.02
N ARG A 670 2.99 8.50 -2.58
CA ARG A 670 3.58 9.82 -2.29
C ARG A 670 2.49 10.88 -2.28
N HIS A 671 2.27 11.48 -1.12
CA HIS A 671 1.29 12.54 -0.95
C HIS A 671 1.71 13.43 0.22
N ARG A 672 1.53 14.75 0.08
CA ARG A 672 1.94 15.75 1.10
C ARG A 672 1.33 15.55 2.50
N ASN A 673 0.21 14.82 2.60
CA ASN A 673 -0.48 14.54 3.87
C ASN A 673 -0.33 13.06 4.28
N ILE A 674 0.75 12.40 3.85
CA ILE A 674 1.16 11.04 4.24
C ILE A 674 2.61 11.12 4.72
N VAL A 675 2.94 10.41 5.80
CA VAL A 675 4.29 10.42 6.38
C VAL A 675 5.35 9.94 5.38
N LYS A 676 6.47 10.65 5.28
CA LYS A 676 7.58 10.29 4.39
C LYS A 676 8.35 9.10 4.93
N PHE A 677 8.50 8.10 4.07
CA PHE A 677 9.30 6.91 4.31
C PHE A 677 10.70 7.08 3.72
N TYR A 678 11.73 6.83 4.53
CA TYR A 678 13.13 6.93 4.11
C TYR A 678 13.72 5.59 3.71
N GLY A 679 13.36 4.49 4.39
CA GLY A 679 13.84 3.16 4.04
C GLY A 679 13.65 2.14 5.16
N PHE A 680 14.17 0.93 4.95
CA PHE A 680 14.05 -0.17 5.91
C PHE A 680 15.39 -0.87 6.14
N CYS A 681 15.51 -1.53 7.28
CA CYS A 681 16.62 -2.41 7.60
C CYS A 681 16.11 -3.84 7.86
N SER A 682 16.76 -4.81 7.22
CA SER A 682 16.59 -6.23 7.49
C SER A 682 17.93 -6.83 7.93
N HIS A 683 18.18 -6.85 9.24
CA HIS A 683 19.43 -7.34 9.84
C HIS A 683 19.16 -8.46 10.86
N ALA A 684 20.06 -9.44 11.00
CA ALA A 684 19.84 -10.63 11.82
C ALA A 684 19.40 -10.39 13.29
N ARG A 685 19.66 -9.20 13.85
CA ARG A 685 19.23 -8.80 15.19
C ARG A 685 18.03 -7.85 15.22
N HIS A 686 17.84 -7.00 14.21
CA HIS A 686 16.82 -5.95 14.23
C HIS A 686 16.17 -5.77 12.86
N CYS A 687 14.85 -5.63 12.86
CA CYS A 687 14.05 -5.22 11.70
C CYS A 687 13.33 -3.93 12.05
N PHE A 688 13.56 -2.90 11.24
CA PHE A 688 12.96 -1.60 11.48
C PHE A 688 12.77 -0.79 10.21
N LEU A 689 11.83 0.15 10.28
CA LEU A 689 11.53 1.15 9.26
C LEU A 689 12.00 2.51 9.73
N VAL A 690 12.43 3.34 8.79
CA VAL A 690 12.92 4.69 9.03
C VAL A 690 11.99 5.68 8.32
N TYR A 691 11.43 6.62 9.08
CA TYR A 691 10.53 7.66 8.61
C TYR A 691 11.08 9.03 8.96
N GLU A 692 10.49 10.04 8.34
CA GLU A 692 10.58 11.40 8.87
C GLU A 692 10.05 11.47 10.30
N PHE A 693 10.71 12.30 11.11
CA PHE A 693 10.26 12.58 12.47
C PHE A 693 9.39 13.84 12.46
N LEU A 694 8.14 13.73 12.91
CA LEU A 694 7.19 14.84 13.02
C LEU A 694 7.11 15.32 14.47
N GLU A 695 7.52 16.56 14.71
CA GLU A 695 7.90 17.08 16.02
C GLU A 695 6.73 17.23 17.00
N ARG A 696 5.51 17.46 16.51
CA ARG A 696 4.32 17.60 17.36
C ARG A 696 3.69 16.26 17.72
N GLY A 697 4.21 15.15 17.20
CA GLY A 697 3.73 13.80 17.49
C GLY A 697 2.29 13.58 17.01
N SER A 698 1.57 12.68 17.67
CA SER A 698 0.21 12.32 17.26
C SER A 698 -0.84 13.34 17.68
N LEU A 699 -1.86 13.49 16.84
CA LEU A 699 -3.03 14.31 17.12
C LEU A 699 -3.72 13.89 18.43
N ALA A 700 -3.75 12.59 18.73
CA ALA A 700 -4.27 12.08 20.00
C ALA A 700 -3.51 12.65 21.21
N ALA A 701 -2.18 12.77 21.13
CA ALA A 701 -1.37 13.37 22.18
C ALA A 701 -1.70 14.86 22.35
N ILE A 702 -1.80 15.60 21.25
CA ILE A 702 -2.15 17.03 21.27
C ILE A 702 -3.55 17.26 21.86
N LEU A 703 -4.55 16.47 21.47
CA LEU A 703 -5.92 16.60 21.99
C LEU A 703 -6.05 16.22 23.47
N SER A 704 -5.15 15.37 23.98
CA SER A 704 -5.12 14.93 25.39
C SER A 704 -4.54 15.97 26.36
N ILE A 705 -3.78 16.96 25.84
CA ILE A 705 -3.13 17.99 26.63
C ILE A 705 -3.90 19.30 26.43
N ASP A 706 -4.50 19.84 27.49
CA ASP A 706 -5.39 21.01 27.37
C ASP A 706 -4.73 22.24 26.74
N ALA A 707 -3.49 22.56 27.09
CA ALA A 707 -2.75 23.69 26.50
C ALA A 707 -2.49 23.48 25.00
N ALA A 708 -2.05 22.28 24.60
CA ALA A 708 -1.78 21.97 23.19
C ALA A 708 -3.06 21.90 22.35
N ALA A 709 -4.16 21.39 22.93
CA ALA A 709 -5.46 21.36 22.27
C ALA A 709 -6.05 22.78 22.05
N GLN A 710 -5.73 23.73 22.93
CA GLN A 710 -6.08 25.15 22.77
C GLN A 710 -5.27 25.83 21.67
N GLU A 711 -3.99 25.47 21.52
CA GLU A 711 -3.15 25.97 20.42
C GLU A 711 -3.61 25.45 19.04
N LEU A 712 -4.18 24.24 19.00
CA LEU A 712 -4.82 23.68 17.81
C LEU A 712 -6.20 24.34 17.57
N GLY A 713 -6.19 25.58 17.09
CA GLY A 713 -7.36 26.40 16.82
C GLY A 713 -8.27 25.87 15.69
N TRP A 714 -9.43 26.51 15.50
CA TRP A 714 -10.45 26.07 14.54
C TRP A 714 -9.91 25.96 13.10
N SER A 715 -9.07 26.90 12.67
CA SER A 715 -8.48 26.89 11.33
C SER A 715 -7.55 25.70 11.11
N GLN A 716 -6.68 25.40 12.09
CA GLN A 716 -5.76 24.27 12.06
C GLN A 716 -6.54 22.95 12.05
N ARG A 717 -7.57 22.82 12.90
CA ARG A 717 -8.45 21.65 12.93
C ARG A 717 -9.13 21.38 11.59
N MET A 718 -9.68 22.42 10.95
CA MET A 718 -10.31 22.30 9.63
C MET A 718 -9.31 21.95 8.54
N ASN A 719 -8.11 22.53 8.56
CA ASN A 719 -7.05 22.22 7.59
C ASN A 719 -6.55 20.77 7.74
N GLY A 720 -6.37 20.29 8.98
CA GLY A 720 -6.03 18.89 9.25
C GLY A 720 -7.09 17.93 8.72
N ILE A 721 -8.38 18.21 8.95
CA ILE A 721 -9.50 17.41 8.41
C ILE A 721 -9.45 17.36 6.87
N LYS A 722 -9.18 18.49 6.21
CA LYS A 722 -9.04 18.55 4.76
C LYS A 722 -7.83 17.78 4.24
N GLY A 723 -6.68 17.90 4.91
CA GLY A 723 -5.46 17.17 4.56
C GLY A 723 -5.65 15.66 4.62
N VAL A 724 -6.32 15.16 5.67
CA VAL A 724 -6.66 13.73 5.79
C VAL A 724 -7.67 13.29 4.73
N ALA A 725 -8.66 14.13 4.41
CA ALA A 725 -9.62 13.81 3.35
C ALA A 725 -8.95 13.71 1.98
N ASP A 726 -7.99 14.59 1.68
CA ASP A 726 -7.20 14.59 0.46
C ASP A 726 -6.29 13.35 0.40
N ALA A 727 -5.58 13.02 1.48
CA ALA A 727 -4.76 11.82 1.57
C ALA A 727 -5.57 10.54 1.32
N LEU A 728 -6.73 10.41 1.95
CA LEU A 728 -7.60 9.26 1.76
C LEU A 728 -8.21 9.20 0.36
N SER A 729 -8.56 10.34 -0.23
CA SER A 729 -9.01 10.38 -1.62
C SER A 729 -7.92 9.88 -2.56
N TYR A 730 -6.67 10.29 -2.35
CA TYR A 730 -5.52 9.82 -3.13
C TYR A 730 -5.33 8.31 -2.98
N LEU A 731 -5.34 7.78 -1.76
CA LEU A 731 -5.19 6.35 -1.49
C LEU A 731 -6.31 5.50 -2.15
N HIS A 732 -7.56 5.96 -2.12
CA HIS A 732 -8.70 5.19 -2.62
C HIS A 732 -8.93 5.29 -4.12
N HIS A 733 -8.50 6.38 -4.76
CA HIS A 733 -8.90 6.69 -6.13
C HIS A 733 -7.75 6.93 -7.09
N ASP A 734 -6.59 7.34 -6.58
CA ASP A 734 -5.43 7.69 -7.40
C ASP A 734 -4.31 6.64 -7.30
N CYS A 735 -4.36 5.75 -6.30
CA CYS A 735 -3.47 4.58 -6.21
C CYS A 735 -4.03 3.37 -6.98
N LEU A 736 -3.15 2.61 -7.65
CA LEU A 736 -3.51 1.42 -8.43
C LEU A 736 -2.62 0.21 -8.05
N PRO A 737 -3.16 -0.79 -7.32
CA PRO A 737 -4.56 -0.89 -6.86
C PRO A 737 -4.92 0.14 -5.77
N PRO A 738 -6.21 0.45 -5.55
CA PRO A 738 -6.64 1.30 -4.43
C PRO A 738 -6.13 0.79 -3.09
N ILE A 739 -5.56 1.68 -2.30
CA ILE A 739 -4.97 1.39 -0.99
C ILE A 739 -5.99 1.78 0.06
N VAL A 740 -6.41 0.83 0.90
CA VAL A 740 -7.35 1.07 2.00
C VAL A 740 -6.55 1.03 3.29
N HIS A 741 -6.45 2.16 3.99
CA HIS A 741 -5.55 2.33 5.14
C HIS A 741 -5.99 1.51 6.36
N ARG A 742 -7.29 1.43 6.64
CA ARG A 742 -7.97 0.59 7.65
C ARG A 742 -7.73 0.93 9.12
N ASP A 743 -6.82 1.84 9.44
CA ASP A 743 -6.55 2.29 10.81
C ASP A 743 -6.48 3.82 10.92
N ILE A 744 -7.46 4.49 10.30
CA ILE A 744 -7.58 5.94 10.41
C ILE A 744 -8.09 6.31 11.81
N SER A 745 -7.21 6.89 12.61
CA SER A 745 -7.52 7.36 13.96
C SER A 745 -6.61 8.53 14.35
N SER A 746 -6.97 9.29 15.39
CA SER A 746 -6.15 10.38 15.92
C SER A 746 -4.76 9.94 16.39
N LYS A 747 -4.53 8.65 16.64
CA LYS A 747 -3.21 8.10 17.02
C LYS A 747 -2.25 7.96 15.84
N ASN A 748 -2.80 7.73 14.65
CA ASN A 748 -2.06 7.50 13.40
C ASN A 748 -2.02 8.76 12.51
N LEU A 749 -2.45 9.90 13.05
CA LEU A 749 -2.26 11.20 12.44
C LEU A 749 -1.19 11.96 13.18
N LEU A 750 -0.08 12.20 12.50
CA LEU A 750 1.05 12.96 13.02
C LEU A 750 0.97 14.41 12.55
N LEU A 751 1.40 15.34 13.38
CA LEU A 751 1.40 16.77 13.09
C LEU A 751 2.82 17.28 12.92
N ASP A 752 3.05 18.09 11.88
CA ASP A 752 4.29 18.85 11.70
C ASP A 752 4.29 20.14 12.54
N LEU A 753 5.33 20.95 12.39
CA LEU A 753 5.46 22.23 13.11
C LEU A 753 4.36 23.24 12.75
N GLU A 754 3.80 23.16 11.55
CA GLU A 754 2.73 23.96 10.98
C GLU A 754 1.32 23.47 11.35
N TYR A 755 1.19 22.36 12.08
CA TYR A 755 -0.05 21.68 12.40
C TYR A 755 -0.77 21.05 11.19
N GLU A 756 -0.06 20.75 10.10
CA GLU A 756 -0.59 19.92 9.02
C GLU A 756 -0.60 18.44 9.41
N ALA A 757 -1.69 17.76 9.07
CA ALA A 757 -1.90 16.36 9.40
C ALA A 757 -1.29 15.44 8.33
N HIS A 758 -0.51 14.48 8.80
CA HIS A 758 0.12 13.44 8.01
C HIS A 758 -0.39 12.07 8.47
N VAL A 759 -0.93 11.30 7.53
CA VAL A 759 -1.40 9.94 7.77
C VAL A 759 -0.20 9.00 7.86
N ALA A 760 -0.14 8.19 8.93
CA ALA A 760 0.95 7.27 9.23
C ALA A 760 0.43 5.86 9.59
N ASP A 761 1.34 4.89 9.68
CA ASP A 761 1.09 3.49 10.02
C ASP A 761 0.28 2.69 8.98
N PHE A 762 0.99 2.23 7.93
CA PHE A 762 0.42 1.46 6.84
C PHE A 762 0.57 -0.06 7.03
N GLY A 763 0.90 -0.52 8.25
CA GLY A 763 1.16 -1.93 8.56
C GLY A 763 0.04 -2.91 8.19
N ILE A 764 -1.17 -2.40 7.96
CA ILE A 764 -2.33 -3.19 7.55
C ILE A 764 -2.94 -2.81 6.19
N ALA A 765 -2.35 -1.84 5.46
CA ALA A 765 -2.95 -1.22 4.27
C ALA A 765 -3.23 -2.20 3.11
N PHE A 766 -2.48 -3.31 3.04
CA PHE A 766 -2.72 -4.43 2.11
C PHE A 766 -3.02 -5.76 2.77
N THR A 767 -2.96 -5.83 4.10
CA THR A 767 -3.36 -7.04 4.81
C THR A 767 -4.83 -7.24 4.52
N LYS A 768 -5.17 -8.21 3.69
CA LYS A 768 -6.58 -8.45 3.34
C LYS A 768 -7.34 -9.06 4.56
N LEU A 769 -6.75 -9.05 5.78
CA LEU A 769 -7.19 -9.66 7.04
C LEU A 769 -7.94 -8.65 7.92
N ALA A 770 -9.27 -8.60 7.79
CA ALA A 770 -10.20 -8.11 8.83
C ALA A 770 -11.66 -8.40 8.39
N TYR A 771 -12.18 -9.57 8.77
CA TYR A 771 -13.54 -9.75 9.30
C TYR A 771 -14.73 -9.03 8.63
N THR A 772 -15.52 -9.78 7.85
CA THR A 772 -16.83 -9.50 7.22
C THR A 772 -17.15 -8.04 7.00
N MET A 773 -16.56 -7.49 5.99
CA MET A 773 -17.39 -6.87 4.99
C MET A 773 -16.64 -7.07 3.69
N LYS A 774 -17.29 -6.86 2.56
CA LYS A 774 -16.54 -6.53 1.36
C LYS A 774 -15.67 -5.33 1.78
N ILE A 775 -14.36 -5.53 2.03
CA ILE A 775 -13.49 -4.46 2.50
C ILE A 775 -13.37 -3.52 1.33
N THR A 776 -14.10 -2.42 1.42
CA THR A 776 -14.09 -1.32 0.49
C THR A 776 -13.48 -0.12 1.20
N GLU A 777 -13.12 0.88 0.41
CA GLU A 777 -12.73 2.20 0.87
C GLU A 777 -13.70 2.83 1.89
N LYS A 778 -14.94 2.31 1.99
CA LYS A 778 -15.99 2.78 2.90
C LYS A 778 -15.70 2.56 4.38
N CYS A 779 -14.74 1.71 4.75
CA CYS A 779 -14.31 1.58 6.15
C CYS A 779 -13.47 2.77 6.61
N ASP A 780 -12.57 3.26 5.75
CA ASP A 780 -11.82 4.49 5.98
C ASP A 780 -12.75 5.71 6.00
N VAL A 781 -13.78 5.74 5.14
CA VAL A 781 -14.81 6.80 5.15
C VAL A 781 -15.50 6.89 6.52
N TYR A 782 -15.88 5.76 7.11
CA TYR A 782 -16.51 5.75 8.44
C TYR A 782 -15.55 6.24 9.52
N SER A 783 -14.31 5.74 9.50
CA SER A 783 -13.26 6.12 10.45
C SER A 783 -12.91 7.61 10.36
N PHE A 784 -12.90 8.16 9.14
CA PHE A 784 -12.79 9.59 8.88
C PHE A 784 -13.94 10.38 9.52
N GLY A 785 -15.19 9.92 9.40
CA GLY A 785 -16.35 10.55 10.05
C GLY A 785 -16.22 10.61 11.58
N VAL A 786 -15.74 9.54 12.22
CA VAL A 786 -15.48 9.52 13.67
C VAL A 786 -14.37 10.50 14.05
N LEU A 787 -13.28 10.48 13.29
CA LEU A 787 -12.14 11.36 13.47
C LEU A 787 -12.53 12.85 13.38
N VAL A 788 -13.35 13.23 12.38
CA VAL A 788 -13.80 14.63 12.24
C VAL A 788 -14.53 15.10 13.50
N LEU A 789 -15.41 14.26 14.04
CA LEU A 789 -16.14 14.59 15.27
C LEU A 789 -15.21 14.63 16.49
N GLU A 790 -14.22 13.76 16.58
CA GLU A 790 -13.19 13.78 17.61
C GLU A 790 -12.38 15.08 17.58
N VAL A 791 -11.96 15.51 16.39
CA VAL A 791 -11.22 16.76 16.16
C VAL A 791 -12.06 17.97 16.56
N ILE A 792 -13.33 18.04 16.14
CA ILE A 792 -14.19 19.20 16.44
C ILE A 792 -14.54 19.28 17.93
N LYS A 793 -14.80 18.14 18.57
CA LYS A 793 -15.15 18.05 20.00
C LYS A 793 -13.93 18.09 20.92
N GLY A 794 -12.73 17.86 20.39
CA GLY A 794 -11.48 17.77 21.14
C GLY A 794 -11.31 16.50 21.98
N LYS A 795 -12.25 15.56 21.89
CA LYS A 795 -12.24 14.28 22.60
C LYS A 795 -13.07 13.25 21.83
N HIS A 796 -12.78 11.97 22.04
CA HIS A 796 -13.46 10.90 21.32
C HIS A 796 -15.00 10.97 21.50
N PRO A 797 -15.79 10.95 20.41
CA PRO A 797 -17.23 11.20 20.44
C PRO A 797 -18.06 9.99 20.94
N ARG A 798 -17.48 9.07 21.73
CA ARG A 798 -18.08 7.77 22.09
C ARG A 798 -19.43 7.95 22.79
N ASP A 799 -19.49 8.85 23.77
CA ASP A 799 -20.70 9.10 24.54
C ASP A 799 -21.80 9.74 23.67
N PHE A 800 -21.39 10.62 22.75
CA PHE A 800 -22.29 11.34 21.84
C PHE A 800 -22.88 10.41 20.76
N LEU A 801 -22.05 9.58 20.12
CA LEU A 801 -22.50 8.57 19.15
C LEU A 801 -23.42 7.52 19.80
N SER A 802 -23.28 7.28 21.11
CA SER A 802 -24.16 6.36 21.84
C SER A 802 -25.55 6.93 22.13
N SER A 803 -25.70 8.25 22.14
CA SER A 803 -26.94 8.99 22.45
C SER A 803 -27.80 9.35 21.24
N ILE A 804 -27.24 9.33 20.02
CA ILE A 804 -27.97 9.71 18.80
C ILE A 804 -28.81 8.53 18.29
N SER A 805 -30.14 8.73 18.20
CA SER A 805 -31.03 7.85 17.44
C SER A 805 -31.00 8.28 15.97
N TYR A 806 -30.50 7.42 15.07
CA TYR A 806 -30.34 7.70 13.63
C TYR A 806 -31.64 8.07 12.88
N SER A 807 -32.80 7.94 13.52
CA SER A 807 -34.12 8.29 12.98
C SER A 807 -34.47 9.78 13.03
N SER A 808 -33.61 10.65 13.58
CA SER A 808 -33.89 12.08 13.76
C SER A 808 -32.71 12.98 13.37
N LEU A 809 -32.08 12.72 12.23
CA LEU A 809 -31.19 13.70 11.57
C LEU A 809 -32.03 14.73 10.81
N SER A 810 -32.88 15.45 11.54
CA SER A 810 -33.50 16.70 11.10
C SER A 810 -32.85 17.83 11.87
N THR A 811 -31.87 18.50 11.24
CA THR A 811 -31.46 19.92 11.35
C THR A 811 -31.36 20.65 12.69
N ASP A 812 -31.60 20.03 13.85
CA ASP A 812 -31.66 20.71 15.17
C ASP A 812 -30.62 20.17 16.18
N ILE A 813 -29.50 19.62 15.71
CA ILE A 813 -28.35 19.43 16.61
C ILE A 813 -27.74 20.82 16.86
N LYS A 814 -27.83 21.31 18.11
CA LYS A 814 -27.14 22.53 18.52
C LYS A 814 -25.64 22.32 18.36
N LEU A 815 -25.04 22.97 17.36
CA LEU A 815 -23.59 22.94 17.09
C LEU A 815 -22.77 23.20 18.36
N ASP A 816 -23.28 24.03 19.26
CA ASP A 816 -22.69 24.37 20.57
C ASP A 816 -22.36 23.15 21.44
N GLU A 817 -23.11 22.04 21.34
CA GLU A 817 -22.87 20.81 22.11
C GLU A 817 -21.77 19.92 21.48
N MET A 818 -21.35 20.23 20.25
CA MET A 818 -20.35 19.49 19.49
C MET A 818 -18.97 20.15 19.48
N LEU A 819 -18.86 21.40 19.91
CA LEU A 819 -17.60 22.14 19.93
C LEU A 819 -16.74 21.77 21.14
N ASP A 820 -15.43 21.79 20.95
CA ASP A 820 -14.46 21.70 22.03
C ASP A 820 -14.62 22.91 22.98
N PRO A 821 -14.99 22.70 24.26
CA PRO A 821 -15.22 23.79 25.21
C PRO A 821 -13.94 24.53 25.58
N ARG A 822 -12.76 24.02 25.21
CA ARG A 822 -11.47 24.67 25.44
C ARG A 822 -11.19 25.78 24.44
N LEU A 823 -11.85 25.78 23.28
CA LEU A 823 -11.69 26.82 22.26
C LEU A 823 -12.73 27.93 22.45
N PRO A 824 -12.40 29.18 22.07
CA PRO A 824 -13.40 30.24 22.03
C PRO A 824 -14.52 29.89 21.02
N ALA A 825 -15.73 30.36 21.31
CA ALA A 825 -16.86 30.19 20.41
C ALA A 825 -16.49 30.66 18.98
N PRO A 826 -16.76 29.84 17.95
CA PRO A 826 -16.36 30.15 16.59
C PRO A 826 -17.03 31.44 16.12
N SER A 827 -16.28 32.29 15.39
CA SER A 827 -16.88 33.44 14.72
C SER A 827 -17.90 32.96 13.68
N ARG A 828 -18.83 33.84 13.28
CA ARG A 828 -19.84 33.51 12.26
C ARG A 828 -19.25 32.92 10.98
N SER A 829 -18.12 33.47 10.51
CA SER A 829 -17.39 33.00 9.34
C SER A 829 -16.77 31.60 9.51
N VAL A 830 -16.38 31.23 10.73
CA VAL A 830 -15.88 29.88 11.06
C VAL A 830 -17.04 28.91 11.22
N GLN A 831 -18.15 29.37 11.80
CA GLN A 831 -19.36 28.58 11.99
C GLN A 831 -19.99 28.15 10.66
N GLU A 832 -20.06 29.07 9.68
CA GLU A 832 -20.50 28.81 8.30
C GLU A 832 -19.63 27.76 7.59
N LYS A 833 -18.36 27.62 7.96
CA LYS A 833 -17.44 26.59 7.45
C LYS A 833 -17.52 25.28 8.23
N LEU A 834 -17.79 25.32 9.53
CA LEU A 834 -17.87 24.13 10.39
C LEU A 834 -19.14 23.31 10.14
N ILE A 835 -20.29 23.95 9.86
CA ILE A 835 -21.57 23.25 9.65
C ILE A 835 -21.48 22.23 8.51
N PRO A 836 -21.02 22.59 7.29
CA PRO A 836 -20.86 21.61 6.21
C PRO A 836 -19.88 20.48 6.54
N ILE A 837 -18.81 20.75 7.30
CA ILE A 837 -17.84 19.73 7.71
C ILE A 837 -18.51 18.70 8.64
N VAL A 838 -19.35 19.16 9.56
CA VAL A 838 -20.12 18.29 10.47
C VAL A 838 -21.17 17.48 9.70
N GLU A 839 -21.87 18.08 8.74
CA GLU A 839 -22.83 17.38 7.87
C GLU A 839 -22.16 16.27 7.06
N VAL A 840 -20.99 16.57 6.48
CA VAL A 840 -20.15 15.58 5.78
C VAL A 840 -19.74 14.45 6.73
N ALA A 841 -19.29 14.77 7.95
CA ALA A 841 -18.95 13.77 8.96
C ALA A 841 -20.13 12.82 9.26
N PHE A 842 -21.34 13.34 9.43
CA PHE A 842 -22.53 12.51 9.64
C PHE A 842 -22.89 11.65 8.43
N SER A 843 -22.71 12.17 7.21
CA SER A 843 -22.90 11.37 5.99
C SER A 843 -21.91 10.20 5.89
N CYS A 844 -20.68 10.38 6.36
CA CYS A 844 -19.65 9.34 6.45
C CYS A 844 -19.98 8.26 7.50
N LEU A 845 -20.74 8.63 8.55
CA LEU A 845 -21.15 7.75 9.65
C LEU A 845 -22.41 6.91 9.36
N ASN A 846 -22.89 6.90 8.10
CA ASN A 846 -24.06 6.10 7.71
C ASN A 846 -23.83 4.60 8.02
N GLU A 847 -24.83 3.95 8.62
CA GLU A 847 -24.75 2.53 8.97
C GLU A 847 -24.61 1.64 7.73
N ASN A 848 -25.21 2.02 6.59
CA ASN A 848 -25.05 1.32 5.33
C ASN A 848 -23.77 1.79 4.58
N PRO A 849 -22.76 0.93 4.37
CA PRO A 849 -21.52 1.30 3.67
C PRO A 849 -21.74 1.84 2.25
N GLU A 850 -22.72 1.30 1.52
CA GLU A 850 -23.05 1.73 0.15
C GLU A 850 -23.67 3.14 0.10
N SER A 851 -24.24 3.61 1.23
CA SER A 851 -24.82 4.94 1.35
C SER A 851 -23.83 6.00 1.85
N ARG A 852 -22.61 5.61 2.24
CA ARG A 852 -21.54 6.56 2.57
C ARG A 852 -21.00 7.19 1.29
N PRO A 853 -20.60 8.46 1.28
CA PRO A 853 -19.91 9.07 0.14
C PRO A 853 -18.57 8.37 -0.13
N THR A 854 -17.96 8.59 -1.29
CA THR A 854 -16.55 8.22 -1.52
C THR A 854 -15.64 9.32 -1.00
N MET A 855 -14.37 9.01 -0.67
CA MET A 855 -13.44 10.04 -0.19
C MET A 855 -13.17 11.12 -1.24
N LYS A 856 -13.31 10.80 -2.54
CA LYS A 856 -13.32 11.80 -3.62
C LYS A 856 -14.47 12.80 -3.50
N ILE A 857 -15.69 12.34 -3.19
CA ILE A 857 -16.84 13.23 -2.97
C ILE A 857 -16.65 14.04 -1.68
N VAL A 858 -16.15 13.41 -0.61
CA VAL A 858 -15.87 14.07 0.67
C VAL A 858 -14.83 15.20 0.50
N SER A 859 -13.68 14.90 -0.11
CA SER A 859 -12.64 15.91 -0.40
C SER A 859 -13.20 17.05 -1.25
N GLN A 860 -13.99 16.76 -2.29
CA GLN A 860 -14.62 17.79 -3.12
C GLN A 860 -15.62 18.66 -2.35
N GLN A 861 -16.47 18.09 -1.49
CA GLN A 861 -17.42 18.84 -0.65
C GLN A 861 -16.70 19.74 0.36
N LEU A 862 -15.60 19.26 0.95
CA LEU A 862 -14.76 20.03 1.87
C LEU A 862 -13.96 21.14 1.16
N ARG A 863 -13.70 21.01 -0.16
CA ARG A 863 -13.10 22.05 -1.01
C ARG A 863 -14.13 23.09 -1.49
N ILE A 864 -15.32 22.68 -1.89
CA ILE A 864 -16.40 23.57 -2.39
C ILE A 864 -16.94 24.46 -1.25
N SER A 865 -17.10 23.92 -0.05
CA SER A 865 -17.46 24.70 1.15
C SER A 865 -16.44 25.78 1.50
N ALA A 866 -15.18 25.65 1.06
CA ALA A 866 -14.16 26.70 1.20
C ALA A 866 -14.29 27.80 0.14
N ALA A 867 -14.73 27.47 -1.09
CA ALA A 867 -14.87 28.43 -2.19
C ALA A 867 -16.13 29.31 -2.11
N LEU A 868 -17.21 28.81 -1.50
CA LEU A 868 -18.49 29.54 -1.34
C LEU A 868 -18.48 30.61 -0.24
N THR A 869 -17.36 30.80 0.46
CA THR A 869 -17.21 31.77 1.56
C THR A 869 -16.11 32.81 1.33
N GLU A 870 -15.47 32.79 0.15
CA GLU A 870 -14.51 33.82 -0.30
C GLU A 870 -15.08 34.73 -1.42
N SER A 871 -16.36 34.55 -1.77
CA SER A 871 -17.18 35.48 -2.56
C SER A 871 -18.14 36.24 -1.66
#